data_AF-A0A525CVQ0-F1
#
_entry.id   AF-A0A525CVQ0-F1
#
_cell.length_a   1.000
_cell.length_b   1.000
_cell.length_c   1.000
_cell.angle_alpha   90.00
_cell.angle_beta   90.00
_cell.angle_gamma   90.00
#
_symmetry.space_group_name_H-M   'P 1'
#
loop_
_entity.id
_entity.type
_entity.pdbx_description
1 polymer ?
#
loop_
_entity_poly.entity_id
_entity_poly.type
_entity_poly.pdbx_seq_one_letter_code
_entity_poly.pdbx_strand_id
1 'polypeptide(L)'
;MSDAISENGFMTKSAHHLISAPEREKAAELFRVQYQNLTNTPFSQGDTSAGMEYELQVAVAGAAENVDLPLTIQQSNYFKNIVKRSERGDCPQKIVSSLQSFLDDNASNCWQNSWVRIKTRYLSEYALQIVNHDLRSDKSRVDSPLRKDKNRFFCVHKGEQWLRLPISYILKLALADCVGSAPNLPAEFKNRCEHFQAHFTSDNTSPEIISLTIPAPRTGSIGKAAAEETARTFLFTQLLLQYGNKKFGLLKNGQSAQIYFSPLASQQQKLINELVPDSFYRQLFMSPCLSGWDKGEEKHEYMALCHRTLSRSQLNSVIKLKEAGIILNNLIVLPNTSNTCLANNGTHISLGSRQLSAAAQESGSGFTPMVEKYLGDLVIKVTEHFLPLLVATSSAAPYRIDYADFHPEKVLGFLPHELDYTHLRMLWRRWQKKADIQVFGKSLTPFGPRNIDRVLASVARTRGDLVPDFRLIDYLVGVLSTETSPALNGVMGNEYSLKRDLEEMGVFSSKMSIYLPYRLRDYATKGFSGFEGRNYSLFPSLLQDVQNATEIQNLITALAYRYVLRAELSHGDIPDTPECESERRQIFFSRAIGVPTIYVDTLSKNRFLAKILTYAENKRYSTRYTGYLRIQVKEYQLALLKMIQEDAPDLIEALGVGPSLAQLENDITDGRQSASARLVKDISQSVGDTRAPLSIPANDFNQASEAYYRNELKLFHISEGLTVLEKDLRKIGENGQKQIRDLLKTHGLSCTPTEFLSTAQKGILAESLSARDLQLLVLISATIIAGLQKP
;
A
#
# COMPACT_ATOMS: atom_id res chain seq x y z
N MET A 1 7.05 -12.54 1.48
CA MET A 1 7.16 -11.88 2.79
C MET A 1 7.20 -12.88 3.97
N SER A 2 7.81 -14.07 3.85
CA SER A 2 7.96 -15.06 4.94
C SER A 2 8.84 -14.61 6.13
N ASP A 3 9.47 -13.44 6.02
CA ASP A 3 10.71 -13.13 6.74
C ASP A 3 10.63 -11.93 7.68
N ALA A 4 9.44 -11.36 7.91
CA ALA A 4 9.27 -10.40 9.01
C ALA A 4 9.55 -11.04 10.39
N ILE A 5 9.58 -12.38 10.47
CA ILE A 5 9.97 -13.14 11.67
C ILE A 5 11.42 -13.64 11.58
N SER A 6 12.04 -13.74 10.40
CA SER A 6 13.48 -14.04 10.31
C SER A 6 14.39 -12.83 10.61
N GLU A 7 13.83 -11.60 10.64
CA GLU A 7 14.51 -10.44 11.26
C GLU A 7 14.83 -10.68 12.76
N ASN A 8 14.19 -11.66 13.42
CA ASN A 8 14.50 -12.07 14.80
C ASN A 8 15.41 -13.32 14.91
N GLY A 9 15.88 -13.88 13.79
CA GLY A 9 16.70 -15.11 13.75
C GLY A 9 18.20 -14.90 13.97
N PHE A 10 18.71 -13.68 13.86
CA PHE A 10 20.10 -13.34 14.14
C PHE A 10 20.27 -12.73 15.54
N MET A 11 19.83 -13.46 16.58
CA MET A 11 20.38 -13.31 17.93
C MET A 11 21.60 -14.22 18.12
N THR A 12 22.48 -14.30 17.11
CA THR A 12 23.87 -14.69 17.34
C THR A 12 24.67 -13.41 17.48
N LYS A 13 25.25 -13.23 18.67
CA LYS A 13 26.30 -12.25 18.95
C LYS A 13 27.48 -12.48 18.00
N SER A 14 27.40 -12.07 16.73
CA SER A 14 28.59 -11.90 15.90
C SER A 14 29.08 -10.48 16.15
N ALA A 15 30.31 -10.37 16.64
CA ALA A 15 30.98 -9.11 16.81
C ALA A 15 30.96 -8.35 15.48
N HIS A 16 30.09 -7.34 15.35
CA HIS A 16 30.16 -6.38 14.27
C HIS A 16 31.47 -5.60 14.48
N HIS A 17 32.54 -6.04 13.83
CA HIS A 17 33.68 -5.18 13.63
C HIS A 17 33.18 -3.92 12.93
N LEU A 18 33.23 -2.78 13.63
CA LEU A 18 33.04 -1.46 13.06
C LEU A 18 34.18 -1.24 12.06
N ILE A 19 33.98 -1.70 10.82
CA ILE A 19 34.84 -1.38 9.69
C ILE A 19 34.86 0.15 9.58
N SER A 20 36.03 0.74 9.36
CA SER A 20 36.18 2.20 9.28
C SER A 20 35.49 2.76 8.02
N ALA A 21 35.08 4.03 8.02
CA ALA A 21 34.51 4.67 6.82
C ALA A 21 35.39 4.53 5.56
N PRO A 22 36.73 4.72 5.64
CA PRO A 22 37.62 4.55 4.50
C PRO A 22 37.62 3.14 3.90
N GLU A 23 37.45 2.10 4.72
CA GLU A 23 37.46 0.70 4.26
C GLU A 23 36.19 0.36 3.47
N ARG A 24 35.03 0.87 3.88
CA ARG A 24 33.76 0.68 3.15
C ARG A 24 33.78 1.39 1.80
N GLU A 25 34.18 2.66 1.81
CA GLU A 25 34.30 3.47 0.60
C GLU A 25 35.28 2.83 -0.38
N LYS A 26 36.43 2.35 0.10
CA LYS A 26 37.41 1.63 -0.72
C LYS A 26 36.84 0.33 -1.30
N ALA A 27 36.10 -0.46 -0.52
CA ALA A 27 35.48 -1.68 -1.02
C ALA A 27 34.42 -1.39 -2.10
N ALA A 28 33.60 -0.37 -1.89
CA ALA A 28 32.61 0.08 -2.87
C ALA A 28 33.30 0.60 -4.15
N GLU A 29 34.39 1.35 -4.03
CA GLU A 29 35.16 1.84 -5.18
C GLU A 29 35.81 0.70 -5.97
N LEU A 30 36.40 -0.29 -5.29
CA LEU A 30 36.96 -1.48 -5.95
C LEU A 30 35.89 -2.24 -6.74
N PHE A 31 34.73 -2.49 -6.13
CA PHE A 31 33.61 -3.12 -6.83
C PHE A 31 33.18 -2.30 -8.05
N ARG A 32 33.06 -0.98 -7.90
CA ARG A 32 32.63 -0.09 -9.00
C ARG A 32 33.59 -0.14 -10.19
N VAL A 33 34.90 -0.06 -9.96
CA VAL A 33 35.91 -0.16 -11.02
C VAL A 33 35.85 -1.54 -11.71
N GLN A 34 35.65 -2.61 -10.94
CA GLN A 34 35.50 -3.95 -11.51
C GLN A 34 34.21 -4.08 -12.35
N TYR A 35 33.09 -3.59 -11.82
CA TYR A 35 31.77 -3.73 -12.44
C TYR A 35 31.64 -2.92 -13.73
N GLN A 36 32.18 -1.69 -13.78
CA GLN A 36 32.14 -0.83 -14.97
C GLN A 36 32.79 -1.46 -16.21
N ASN A 37 33.75 -2.37 -16.01
CA ASN A 37 34.46 -3.04 -17.10
C ASN A 37 33.71 -4.25 -17.67
N LEU A 38 32.60 -4.68 -17.05
CA LEU A 38 31.99 -5.98 -17.30
C LEU A 38 30.58 -5.92 -17.91
N THR A 39 29.76 -4.90 -17.62
CA THR A 39 28.32 -4.92 -17.99
C THR A 39 27.68 -3.56 -18.26
N ASN A 40 26.44 -3.59 -18.81
CA ASN A 40 25.53 -2.45 -18.83
C ASN A 40 25.11 -2.03 -17.41
N THR A 41 24.56 -0.82 -17.26
CA THR A 41 24.04 -0.31 -15.97
C THR A 41 22.97 -1.27 -15.40
N PRO A 42 22.97 -1.59 -14.09
CA PRO A 42 21.90 -2.35 -13.46
C PRO A 42 20.53 -1.74 -13.75
N PHE A 43 19.49 -2.58 -13.76
CA PHE A 43 18.12 -2.20 -14.09
C PHE A 43 17.90 -1.74 -15.55
N SER A 44 18.89 -1.95 -16.43
CA SER A 44 18.75 -1.77 -17.87
C SER A 44 17.86 -2.84 -18.51
N GLN A 45 17.68 -2.75 -19.84
CA GLN A 45 16.94 -3.74 -20.62
C GLN A 45 17.45 -5.17 -20.35
N GLY A 46 16.52 -6.09 -20.09
CA GLY A 46 16.81 -7.51 -19.82
C GLY A 46 17.32 -7.82 -18.41
N ASP A 47 17.68 -6.82 -17.60
CA ASP A 47 18.16 -7.03 -16.23
C ASP A 47 17.04 -7.06 -15.18
N THR A 48 15.98 -6.27 -15.42
CA THR A 48 14.95 -6.00 -14.42
C THR A 48 13.88 -7.08 -14.36
N SER A 49 13.53 -7.49 -13.15
CA SER A 49 12.27 -8.17 -12.81
C SER A 49 11.38 -7.28 -11.93
N ALA A 50 10.07 -7.47 -11.96
CA ALA A 50 9.13 -6.76 -11.10
C ALA A 50 8.25 -7.74 -10.32
N GLY A 51 7.97 -7.42 -9.07
CA GLY A 51 7.00 -8.11 -8.21
C GLY A 51 6.16 -7.09 -7.47
N MET A 52 4.92 -7.46 -7.17
CA MET A 52 3.95 -6.53 -6.59
C MET A 52 3.30 -7.11 -5.35
N GLU A 53 3.10 -6.24 -4.35
CA GLU A 53 2.33 -6.54 -3.16
C GLU A 53 1.10 -5.61 -3.17
N TYR A 54 -0.10 -6.20 -3.15
CA TYR A 54 -1.36 -5.48 -3.20
C TYR A 54 -2.04 -5.59 -1.84
N GLU A 55 -2.09 -4.48 -1.11
CA GLU A 55 -2.98 -4.37 0.04
C GLU A 55 -4.37 -3.99 -0.49
N LEU A 56 -5.35 -4.88 -0.31
CA LEU A 56 -6.70 -4.71 -0.85
C LEU A 56 -7.70 -4.39 0.25
N GLN A 57 -8.77 -3.67 -0.07
CA GLN A 57 -9.88 -3.48 0.86
C GLN A 57 -10.92 -4.59 0.68
N VAL A 58 -11.49 -5.04 1.79
CA VAL A 58 -12.61 -6.00 1.79
C VAL A 58 -13.84 -5.48 2.52
N ALA A 59 -15.00 -6.02 2.15
CA ALA A 59 -16.27 -5.77 2.81
C ALA A 59 -17.19 -6.98 2.71
N VAL A 60 -18.14 -7.10 3.64
CA VAL A 60 -19.27 -8.03 3.52
C VAL A 60 -20.54 -7.21 3.40
N ALA A 61 -21.24 -7.35 2.27
CA ALA A 61 -22.56 -6.77 2.08
C ALA A 61 -23.65 -7.72 2.60
N GLY A 62 -24.61 -7.19 3.34
CA GLY A 62 -25.71 -7.94 3.93
C GLY A 62 -26.36 -7.20 5.10
N ALA A 63 -27.57 -7.64 5.46
CA ALA A 63 -28.28 -7.12 6.63
C ALA A 63 -27.50 -7.39 7.92
N ALA A 64 -27.62 -6.51 8.91
CA ALA A 64 -26.85 -6.56 10.16
C ALA A 64 -27.00 -7.92 10.88
N GLU A 65 -28.17 -8.56 10.82
CA GLU A 65 -28.43 -9.85 11.44
C GLU A 65 -27.73 -11.05 10.76
N ASN A 66 -27.19 -10.87 9.55
CA ASN A 66 -26.54 -11.92 8.77
C ASN A 66 -25.01 -11.74 8.67
N VAL A 67 -24.49 -10.55 9.01
CA VAL A 67 -23.09 -10.18 8.83
C VAL A 67 -22.32 -10.24 10.15
N ASP A 68 -21.07 -10.69 10.08
CA ASP A 68 -20.31 -11.01 11.28
C ASP A 68 -19.94 -9.81 12.16
N LEU A 69 -19.46 -8.70 11.57
CA LEU A 69 -19.02 -7.51 12.30
C LEU A 69 -20.12 -6.93 13.22
N PRO A 70 -21.33 -6.58 12.74
CA PRO A 70 -22.39 -6.03 13.58
C PRO A 70 -22.81 -7.02 14.68
N LEU A 71 -22.93 -8.31 14.35
CA LEU A 71 -23.25 -9.35 15.33
C LEU A 71 -22.16 -9.47 16.41
N THR A 72 -20.89 -9.38 16.01
CA THR A 72 -19.75 -9.44 16.93
C THR A 72 -19.75 -8.25 17.89
N ILE A 73 -20.07 -7.05 17.40
CA ILE A 73 -20.19 -5.84 18.24
C ILE A 73 -21.34 -6.01 19.23
N GLN A 74 -22.54 -6.34 18.77
CA GLN A 74 -23.74 -6.49 19.62
C GLN A 74 -23.57 -7.58 20.69
N GLN A 75 -22.93 -8.69 20.35
CA GLN A 75 -22.74 -9.83 21.27
C GLN A 75 -21.58 -9.64 22.25
N SER A 76 -20.72 -8.63 22.01
CA SER A 76 -19.52 -8.38 22.80
C SER A 76 -19.82 -8.02 24.26
N ASN A 77 -18.91 -8.39 25.15
CA ASN A 77 -18.95 -7.94 26.55
C ASN A 77 -18.76 -6.42 26.65
N TYR A 78 -18.02 -5.81 25.73
CA TYR A 78 -17.84 -4.35 25.68
C TYR A 78 -19.19 -3.64 25.52
N PHE A 79 -19.97 -4.02 24.50
CA PHE A 79 -21.29 -3.43 24.25
C PHE A 79 -22.23 -3.63 25.45
N LYS A 80 -22.33 -4.87 25.95
CA LYS A 80 -23.15 -5.21 27.12
C LYS A 80 -22.76 -4.40 28.37
N ASN A 81 -21.47 -4.17 28.59
CA ASN A 81 -20.98 -3.39 29.72
C ASN A 81 -21.28 -1.90 29.57
N ILE A 82 -21.14 -1.33 28.37
CA ILE A 82 -21.46 0.08 28.12
C ILE A 82 -22.95 0.36 28.30
N VAL A 83 -23.83 -0.52 27.80
CA VAL A 83 -25.28 -0.41 28.01
C VAL A 83 -25.59 -0.40 29.51
N LYS A 84 -25.10 -1.38 30.27
CA LYS A 84 -25.30 -1.45 31.73
C LYS A 84 -24.73 -0.24 32.48
N ARG A 85 -23.57 0.28 32.07
CA ARG A 85 -22.97 1.49 32.66
C ARG A 85 -23.80 2.73 32.37
N SER A 86 -24.34 2.85 31.16
CA SER A 86 -25.24 3.95 30.81
C SER A 86 -26.54 3.89 31.60
N GLU A 87 -27.13 2.71 31.78
CA GLU A 87 -28.35 2.52 32.59
C GLU A 87 -28.14 2.91 34.07
N ARG A 88 -26.92 2.73 34.59
CA ARG A 88 -26.54 3.14 35.95
C ARG A 88 -26.18 4.63 36.07
N GLY A 89 -26.02 5.34 34.96
CA GLY A 89 -25.55 6.73 34.93
C GLY A 89 -24.02 6.91 34.97
N ASP A 90 -23.23 5.83 34.90
CA ASP A 90 -21.76 5.85 34.92
C ASP A 90 -21.13 6.27 33.58
N CYS A 91 -21.95 6.41 32.53
CA CYS A 91 -21.53 6.71 31.16
C CYS A 91 -22.61 7.53 30.44
N PRO A 92 -22.24 8.54 29.62
CA PRO A 92 -23.20 9.28 28.81
C PRO A 92 -24.00 8.36 27.87
N GLN A 93 -25.32 8.52 27.86
CA GLN A 93 -26.22 7.78 26.96
C GLN A 93 -25.90 7.97 25.48
N LYS A 94 -25.28 9.11 25.14
CA LYS A 94 -24.81 9.43 23.79
C LYS A 94 -23.89 8.36 23.21
N ILE A 95 -23.04 7.73 24.02
CA ILE A 95 -22.09 6.70 23.56
C ILE A 95 -22.86 5.46 23.09
N VAL A 96 -23.86 5.02 23.87
CA VAL A 96 -24.74 3.90 23.49
C VAL A 96 -25.50 4.24 22.22
N SER A 97 -26.14 5.42 22.16
CA SER A 97 -26.93 5.82 20.99
C SER A 97 -26.06 5.97 19.73
N SER A 98 -24.82 6.44 19.84
CA SER A 98 -23.90 6.54 18.71
C SER A 98 -23.44 5.18 18.21
N LEU A 99 -23.19 4.23 19.11
CA LEU A 99 -22.83 2.86 18.72
C LEU A 99 -24.04 2.08 18.15
N GLN A 100 -25.24 2.35 18.65
CA GLN A 100 -26.48 1.81 18.11
C GLN A 100 -26.78 2.40 16.72
N SER A 101 -26.65 3.72 16.55
CA SER A 101 -26.74 4.41 15.26
C SER A 101 -25.72 3.87 14.25
N PHE A 102 -24.48 3.57 14.68
CA PHE A 102 -23.51 2.89 13.80
C PHE A 102 -24.00 1.53 13.29
N LEU A 103 -24.74 0.77 14.11
CA LEU A 103 -25.28 -0.54 13.75
C LEU A 103 -26.55 -0.44 12.89
N ASP A 104 -27.38 0.57 13.14
CA ASP A 104 -28.70 0.71 12.51
C ASP A 104 -28.66 1.56 11.23
N ASP A 105 -27.84 2.61 11.20
CA ASP A 105 -27.81 3.63 10.12
C ASP A 105 -26.77 3.31 9.03
N ASN A 106 -26.67 2.05 8.61
CA ASN A 106 -25.80 1.63 7.51
C ASN A 106 -26.58 1.51 6.19
N ALA A 107 -26.84 2.65 5.54
CA ALA A 107 -27.59 2.71 4.27
C ALA A 107 -27.01 1.82 3.16
N SER A 108 -25.70 1.59 3.15
CA SER A 108 -25.03 0.77 2.14
C SER A 108 -25.19 -0.74 2.39
N ASN A 109 -25.59 -1.15 3.61
CA ASN A 109 -25.52 -2.53 4.09
C ASN A 109 -24.16 -3.20 3.83
N CYS A 110 -23.09 -2.43 3.74
CA CYS A 110 -21.72 -2.92 3.53
C CYS A 110 -20.95 -2.75 4.83
N TRP A 111 -20.28 -3.82 5.27
CA TRP A 111 -19.51 -3.86 6.50
C TRP A 111 -18.03 -4.10 6.18
N GLN A 112 -17.22 -3.04 6.15
CA GLN A 112 -15.81 -3.12 5.78
C GLN A 112 -15.01 -3.96 6.77
N ASN A 113 -14.10 -4.79 6.26
CA ASN A 113 -13.26 -5.70 7.04
C ASN A 113 -14.04 -6.68 7.95
N SER A 114 -15.34 -6.86 7.71
CA SER A 114 -16.12 -7.93 8.34
C SER A 114 -15.63 -9.31 7.88
N TRP A 115 -15.75 -10.29 8.77
CA TRP A 115 -15.53 -11.69 8.44
C TRP A 115 -16.80 -12.28 7.82
N VAL A 116 -16.67 -13.44 7.20
CA VAL A 116 -17.81 -14.21 6.70
C VAL A 116 -18.06 -15.43 7.57
N ARG A 117 -19.30 -15.90 7.58
CA ARG A 117 -19.72 -17.12 8.27
C ARG A 117 -20.18 -18.17 7.26
N ILE A 118 -19.58 -19.36 7.29
CA ILE A 118 -19.90 -20.47 6.38
C ILE A 118 -20.13 -21.77 7.15
N LYS A 119 -20.96 -22.66 6.59
CA LYS A 119 -21.10 -24.01 7.12
C LYS A 119 -19.95 -24.89 6.63
N THR A 120 -19.39 -25.71 7.51
CA THR A 120 -18.31 -26.65 7.18
C THR A 120 -18.67 -27.60 6.04
N ARG A 121 -19.94 -28.02 5.97
CA ARG A 121 -20.48 -28.92 4.91
C ARG A 121 -20.40 -28.36 3.48
N TYR A 122 -20.15 -27.08 3.30
CA TYR A 122 -19.96 -26.50 1.96
C TYR A 122 -18.54 -26.67 1.43
N LEU A 123 -17.58 -27.02 2.30
CA LEU A 123 -16.20 -27.28 1.93
C LEU A 123 -16.07 -28.71 1.39
N SER A 124 -15.30 -28.86 0.32
CA SER A 124 -14.70 -30.11 -0.11
C SER A 124 -13.78 -30.67 0.99
N GLU A 125 -13.52 -31.97 0.91
CA GLU A 125 -12.63 -32.66 1.85
C GLU A 125 -11.23 -32.04 1.87
N TYR A 126 -10.69 -31.72 0.68
CA TYR A 126 -9.38 -31.08 0.57
C TYR A 126 -9.35 -29.66 1.18
N ALA A 127 -10.37 -28.84 0.94
CA ALA A 127 -10.46 -27.52 1.57
C ALA A 127 -10.57 -27.64 3.12
N LEU A 128 -11.27 -28.64 3.63
CA LEU A 128 -11.35 -28.91 5.07
C LEU A 128 -9.99 -29.34 5.65
N GLN A 129 -9.21 -30.14 4.91
CA GLN A 129 -7.84 -30.49 5.29
C GLN A 129 -6.96 -29.25 5.41
N ILE A 130 -7.07 -28.29 4.47
CA ILE A 130 -6.34 -27.01 4.53
C ILE A 130 -6.73 -26.20 5.78
N VAL A 131 -8.02 -26.13 6.14
CA VAL A 131 -8.46 -25.48 7.39
C VAL A 131 -7.82 -26.13 8.62
N ASN A 132 -7.87 -27.46 8.70
CA ASN A 132 -7.31 -28.20 9.84
C ASN A 132 -5.80 -28.02 9.95
N HIS A 133 -5.10 -27.97 8.81
CA HIS A 133 -3.67 -27.71 8.76
C HIS A 133 -3.34 -26.27 9.20
N ASP A 134 -4.05 -25.27 8.69
CA ASP A 134 -3.77 -23.87 9.00
C ASP A 134 -4.12 -23.47 10.44
N LEU A 135 -5.01 -24.21 11.12
CA LEU A 135 -5.33 -24.02 12.55
C LEU A 135 -4.26 -24.55 13.52
N ARG A 136 -3.17 -25.12 13.00
CA ARG A 136 -2.00 -25.53 13.79
C ARG A 136 -1.16 -24.33 14.24
N SER A 137 -0.54 -24.46 15.41
CA SER A 137 0.33 -23.44 16.00
C SER A 137 1.63 -23.23 15.22
N ASP A 138 2.16 -24.32 14.66
CA ASP A 138 3.30 -24.31 13.75
C ASP A 138 3.02 -25.27 12.59
N LYS A 139 2.76 -24.70 11.42
CA LYS A 139 2.37 -25.47 10.22
C LYS A 139 3.52 -26.27 9.62
N SER A 140 4.77 -25.91 9.92
CA SER A 140 5.95 -26.66 9.48
C SER A 140 6.06 -28.03 10.17
N ARG A 141 5.30 -28.23 11.26
CA ARG A 141 5.33 -29.44 12.09
C ARG A 141 3.97 -30.14 12.09
N VAL A 142 3.95 -31.36 11.57
CA VAL A 142 2.73 -32.19 11.46
C VAL A 142 2.10 -32.50 12.83
N ASP A 143 2.89 -32.50 13.90
CA ASP A 143 2.44 -32.90 15.24
C ASP A 143 2.20 -31.70 16.15
N SER A 144 2.29 -30.47 15.62
CA SER A 144 2.10 -29.27 16.43
C SER A 144 0.66 -29.18 16.94
N PRO A 145 0.47 -28.67 18.17
CA PRO A 145 -0.87 -28.47 18.72
C PRO A 145 -1.63 -27.41 17.91
N LEU A 146 -2.94 -27.38 18.09
CA LEU A 146 -3.76 -26.28 17.56
C LEU A 146 -3.37 -24.95 18.20
N ARG A 147 -3.58 -23.86 17.46
CA ARG A 147 -3.41 -22.49 17.96
C ARG A 147 -4.31 -22.21 19.17
N LYS A 148 -3.85 -21.33 20.06
CA LYS A 148 -4.60 -20.92 21.27
C LYS A 148 -5.85 -20.13 20.90
N ASP A 149 -5.80 -19.37 19.82
CA ASP A 149 -6.89 -18.52 19.35
C ASP A 149 -7.91 -19.24 18.45
N LYS A 150 -7.85 -20.58 18.31
CA LYS A 150 -8.71 -21.38 17.42
C LYS A 150 -10.21 -21.09 17.55
N ASN A 151 -10.67 -20.78 18.77
CA ASN A 151 -12.08 -20.54 19.05
C ASN A 151 -12.63 -19.29 18.34
N ARG A 152 -11.76 -18.37 17.89
CA ARG A 152 -12.16 -17.17 17.10
C ARG A 152 -12.70 -17.52 15.71
N PHE A 153 -12.37 -18.70 15.20
CA PHE A 153 -12.75 -19.17 13.87
C PHE A 153 -14.03 -20.01 13.86
N PHE A 154 -14.66 -20.19 15.01
CA PHE A 154 -15.90 -20.96 15.13
C PHE A 154 -16.98 -20.10 15.79
N CYS A 155 -18.22 -20.25 15.33
CA CYS A 155 -19.37 -19.65 15.99
C CYS A 155 -20.56 -20.61 15.95
N VAL A 156 -21.51 -20.44 16.87
CA VAL A 156 -22.79 -21.15 16.84
C VAL A 156 -23.83 -20.24 16.20
N HIS A 157 -24.41 -20.68 15.10
CA HIS A 157 -25.47 -19.96 14.41
C HIS A 157 -26.65 -20.89 14.15
N LYS A 158 -27.84 -20.52 14.66
CA LYS A 158 -29.07 -21.34 14.58
C LYS A 158 -28.88 -22.77 15.11
N GLY A 159 -28.12 -22.93 16.20
CA GLY A 159 -27.84 -24.23 16.83
C GLY A 159 -26.82 -25.11 16.10
N GLU A 160 -26.26 -24.66 14.97
CA GLU A 160 -25.23 -25.38 14.21
C GLU A 160 -23.87 -24.68 14.38
N GLN A 161 -22.77 -25.44 14.37
CA GLN A 161 -21.42 -24.89 14.40
C GLN A 161 -21.00 -24.45 12.99
N TRP A 162 -20.59 -23.20 12.86
CA TRP A 162 -20.14 -22.57 11.62
C TRP A 162 -18.68 -22.14 11.74
N LEU A 163 -18.02 -21.99 10.59
CA LEU A 163 -16.73 -21.33 10.48
C LEU A 163 -16.93 -19.84 10.32
N ARG A 164 -16.11 -19.05 11.02
CA ARG A 164 -16.02 -17.59 10.96
C ARG A 164 -14.64 -17.23 10.44
N LEU A 165 -14.54 -16.71 9.21
CA LEU A 165 -13.27 -16.57 8.51
C LEU A 165 -13.10 -15.17 7.90
N PRO A 166 -11.89 -14.58 7.95
CA PRO A 166 -11.61 -13.34 7.21
C PRO A 166 -11.63 -13.60 5.70
N ILE A 167 -12.02 -12.59 4.91
CA ILE A 167 -12.13 -12.71 3.44
C ILE A 167 -10.79 -13.08 2.78
N SER A 168 -9.67 -12.59 3.31
CA SER A 168 -8.32 -12.98 2.87
C SER A 168 -8.11 -14.50 2.86
N TYR A 169 -8.63 -15.20 3.87
CA TYR A 169 -8.54 -16.65 3.94
C TYR A 169 -9.54 -17.37 3.03
N ILE A 170 -10.70 -16.76 2.76
CA ILE A 170 -11.69 -17.30 1.81
C ILE A 170 -11.11 -17.44 0.41
N LEU A 171 -10.22 -16.55 -0.03
CA LEU A 171 -9.56 -16.66 -1.34
C LEU A 171 -8.72 -17.94 -1.45
N LYS A 172 -7.89 -18.21 -0.43
CA LYS A 172 -7.10 -19.44 -0.34
C LYS A 172 -8.01 -20.68 -0.32
N LEU A 173 -9.06 -20.66 0.50
CA LEU A 173 -10.01 -21.77 0.60
C LEU A 173 -10.81 -21.97 -0.69
N ALA A 174 -11.20 -20.91 -1.39
CA ALA A 174 -11.89 -20.99 -2.66
C ALA A 174 -11.03 -21.70 -3.71
N LEU A 175 -9.73 -21.40 -3.75
CA LEU A 175 -8.80 -22.08 -4.65
C LEU A 175 -8.62 -23.56 -4.26
N ALA A 176 -8.45 -23.86 -2.97
CA ALA A 176 -8.39 -25.23 -2.49
C ALA A 176 -9.68 -26.00 -2.85
N ASP A 177 -10.85 -25.38 -2.66
CA ASP A 177 -12.12 -26.01 -2.95
C ASP A 177 -12.37 -26.24 -4.45
N CYS A 178 -11.98 -25.29 -5.29
CA CYS A 178 -12.00 -25.43 -6.75
C CYS A 178 -11.21 -26.66 -7.20
N VAL A 179 -10.03 -26.89 -6.61
CA VAL A 179 -9.16 -28.04 -6.92
C VAL A 179 -9.71 -29.32 -6.33
N GLY A 180 -10.16 -29.30 -5.07
CA GLY A 180 -10.70 -30.47 -4.37
C GLY A 180 -12.03 -30.97 -4.94
N SER A 181 -12.81 -30.07 -5.54
CA SER A 181 -14.09 -30.40 -6.18
C SER A 181 -13.96 -30.81 -7.65
N ALA A 182 -12.77 -30.75 -8.26
CA ALA A 182 -12.56 -31.05 -9.66
C ALA A 182 -12.06 -32.50 -9.86
N PRO A 183 -12.79 -33.35 -10.59
CA PRO A 183 -12.38 -34.74 -10.80
C PRO A 183 -11.18 -34.84 -11.76
N ASN A 184 -10.25 -35.76 -11.47
CA ASN A 184 -9.15 -36.16 -12.36
C ASN A 184 -8.18 -35.03 -12.79
N LEU A 185 -7.94 -34.04 -11.93
CA LEU A 185 -6.89 -33.05 -12.19
C LEU A 185 -5.49 -33.68 -12.13
N PRO A 186 -4.58 -33.39 -13.09
CA PRO A 186 -3.20 -33.85 -13.02
C PRO A 186 -2.48 -33.37 -11.75
N ALA A 187 -1.64 -34.22 -11.14
CA ALA A 187 -0.92 -33.89 -9.91
C ALA A 187 -0.07 -32.60 -10.04
N GLU A 188 0.58 -32.40 -11.19
CA GLU A 188 1.35 -31.18 -11.48
C GLU A 188 0.49 -29.91 -11.43
N PHE A 189 -0.77 -29.99 -11.86
CA PHE A 189 -1.70 -28.87 -11.78
C PHE A 189 -2.11 -28.57 -10.33
N LYS A 190 -2.38 -29.62 -9.55
CA LYS A 190 -2.67 -29.48 -8.12
C LYS A 190 -1.51 -28.80 -7.37
N ASN A 191 -0.27 -29.25 -7.59
CA ASN A 191 0.92 -28.65 -6.98
C ASN A 191 1.09 -27.16 -7.35
N ARG A 192 0.74 -26.78 -8.59
CA ARG A 192 0.75 -25.36 -9.01
C ARG A 192 -0.32 -24.53 -8.31
N CYS A 193 -1.54 -25.04 -8.20
CA CYS A 193 -2.57 -24.34 -7.44
C CYS A 193 -2.22 -24.23 -5.96
N GLU A 194 -1.55 -25.23 -5.38
CA GLU A 194 -0.98 -25.15 -4.03
C GLU A 194 0.06 -24.03 -3.91
N HIS A 195 0.92 -23.85 -4.91
CA HIS A 195 1.84 -22.72 -4.96
C HIS A 195 1.08 -21.37 -4.99
N PHE A 196 0.07 -21.22 -5.84
CA PHE A 196 -0.76 -20.00 -5.90
C PHE A 196 -1.48 -19.69 -4.58
N GLN A 197 -1.86 -20.71 -3.79
CA GLN A 197 -2.47 -20.49 -2.48
C GLN A 197 -1.55 -19.69 -1.53
N ALA A 198 -0.22 -19.79 -1.67
CA ALA A 198 0.73 -19.07 -0.84
C ALA A 198 0.75 -17.55 -1.09
N HIS A 199 0.22 -17.09 -2.23
CA HIS A 199 0.18 -15.67 -2.60
C HIS A 199 -0.99 -14.90 -1.95
N PHE A 200 -1.95 -15.61 -1.34
CA PHE A 200 -3.08 -15.01 -0.63
C PHE A 200 -2.80 -14.99 0.87
N THR A 201 -2.17 -13.91 1.34
CA THR A 201 -1.77 -13.78 2.74
C THR A 201 -2.80 -12.97 3.54
N SER A 202 -2.80 -13.15 4.87
CA SER A 202 -3.75 -12.49 5.76
C SER A 202 -3.02 -11.82 6.92
N ASP A 203 -2.09 -10.92 6.63
CA ASP A 203 -1.09 -10.52 7.61
C ASP A 203 -1.52 -9.34 8.52
N ASN A 204 -2.34 -8.40 8.03
CA ASN A 204 -2.77 -7.17 8.72
C ASN A 204 -4.31 -7.06 8.81
N THR A 205 -4.91 -5.86 8.75
CA THR A 205 -6.36 -5.66 8.77
C THR A 205 -7.01 -6.12 7.47
N SER A 206 -6.31 -5.87 6.38
CA SER A 206 -6.70 -6.12 5.00
C SER A 206 -5.97 -7.34 4.43
N PRO A 207 -6.51 -8.02 3.40
CA PRO A 207 -5.74 -9.00 2.64
C PRO A 207 -4.53 -8.37 1.95
N GLU A 208 -3.42 -9.09 1.97
CA GLU A 208 -2.24 -8.79 1.17
C GLU A 208 -2.10 -9.90 0.11
N ILE A 209 -2.14 -9.50 -1.15
CA ILE A 209 -1.99 -10.40 -2.30
C ILE A 209 -0.65 -10.11 -2.97
N ILE A 210 0.15 -11.14 -3.17
CA ILE A 210 1.42 -11.04 -3.87
C ILE A 210 1.21 -11.46 -5.33
N SER A 211 1.90 -10.80 -6.25
CA SER A 211 1.94 -11.16 -7.67
C SER A 211 2.08 -12.67 -7.90
N LEU A 212 1.22 -13.26 -8.73
CA LEU A 212 1.19 -14.71 -9.03
C LEU A 212 2.33 -15.14 -9.96
N THR A 213 2.91 -14.18 -10.69
CA THR A 213 4.10 -14.39 -11.51
C THR A 213 5.07 -13.23 -11.27
N ILE A 214 6.36 -13.43 -11.56
CA ILE A 214 7.37 -12.37 -11.50
C ILE A 214 7.79 -12.02 -12.93
N PRO A 215 7.21 -10.97 -13.53
CA PRO A 215 7.61 -10.49 -14.84
C PRO A 215 9.10 -10.15 -14.90
N ALA A 216 9.79 -10.64 -15.92
CA ALA A 216 11.20 -10.35 -16.13
C ALA A 216 11.54 -10.40 -17.64
N PRO A 217 10.96 -9.49 -18.44
CA PRO A 217 11.07 -9.53 -19.89
C PRO A 217 12.53 -9.40 -20.33
N ARG A 218 12.96 -10.26 -21.28
CA ARG A 218 14.27 -10.11 -21.95
C ARG A 218 14.25 -8.98 -22.97
N THR A 219 13.10 -8.77 -23.61
CA THR A 219 12.84 -7.71 -24.58
C THR A 219 11.50 -7.04 -24.27
N GLY A 220 11.40 -5.73 -24.51
CA GLY A 220 10.21 -4.93 -24.21
C GLY A 220 10.18 -4.34 -22.81
N SER A 221 9.09 -3.62 -22.50
CA SER A 221 8.92 -2.85 -21.26
C SER A 221 8.57 -3.75 -20.06
N ILE A 222 9.32 -3.57 -18.95
CA ILE A 222 9.01 -4.17 -17.65
C ILE A 222 7.66 -3.68 -17.11
N GLY A 223 7.31 -2.40 -17.30
CA GLY A 223 6.06 -1.86 -16.76
C GLY A 223 4.83 -2.43 -17.44
N LYS A 224 4.87 -2.66 -18.75
CA LYS A 224 3.77 -3.35 -19.44
C LYS A 224 3.56 -4.76 -18.89
N ALA A 225 4.66 -5.48 -18.67
CA ALA A 225 4.59 -6.84 -18.13
C ALA A 225 4.07 -6.85 -16.68
N ALA A 226 4.48 -5.88 -15.86
CA ALA A 226 3.97 -5.68 -14.50
C ALA A 226 2.47 -5.32 -14.49
N ALA A 227 2.04 -4.41 -15.35
CA ALA A 227 0.64 -4.01 -15.47
C ALA A 227 -0.28 -5.18 -15.88
N GLU A 228 0.16 -5.99 -16.85
CA GLU A 228 -0.55 -7.21 -17.27
C GLU A 228 -0.61 -8.25 -16.13
N GLU A 229 0.47 -8.41 -15.36
CA GLU A 229 0.46 -9.26 -14.16
C GLU A 229 -0.54 -8.77 -13.12
N THR A 230 -0.57 -7.45 -12.86
CA THR A 230 -1.48 -6.84 -11.88
C THR A 230 -2.93 -7.09 -12.24
N ALA A 231 -3.30 -6.81 -13.50
CA ALA A 231 -4.65 -7.02 -13.99
C ALA A 231 -5.05 -8.51 -13.95
N ARG A 232 -4.11 -9.42 -14.26
CA ARG A 232 -4.32 -10.87 -14.19
C ARG A 232 -4.57 -11.35 -12.75
N THR A 233 -3.71 -10.92 -11.82
CA THR A 233 -3.80 -11.29 -10.40
C THR A 233 -5.09 -10.75 -9.78
N PHE A 234 -5.48 -9.53 -10.14
CA PHE A 234 -6.77 -8.98 -9.69
C PHE A 234 -7.96 -9.75 -10.25
N LEU A 235 -7.99 -10.06 -11.56
CA LEU A 235 -9.08 -10.88 -12.13
C LEU A 235 -9.16 -12.26 -11.48
N PHE A 236 -8.04 -12.93 -11.31
CA PHE A 236 -7.99 -14.26 -10.68
C PHE A 236 -8.55 -14.21 -9.25
N THR A 237 -8.19 -13.17 -8.48
CA THR A 237 -8.75 -12.90 -7.16
C THR A 237 -10.27 -12.72 -7.19
N GLN A 238 -10.80 -11.96 -8.16
CA GLN A 238 -12.24 -11.74 -8.30
C GLN A 238 -12.99 -13.03 -8.67
N LEU A 239 -12.44 -13.88 -9.54
CA LEU A 239 -13.03 -15.18 -9.88
C LEU A 239 -13.13 -16.10 -8.65
N LEU A 240 -12.07 -16.15 -7.83
CA LEU A 240 -12.08 -16.90 -6.57
C LEU A 240 -13.12 -16.38 -5.58
N LEU A 241 -13.24 -15.06 -5.45
CA LEU A 241 -14.22 -14.44 -4.58
C LEU A 241 -15.65 -14.74 -5.02
N GLN A 242 -15.96 -14.58 -6.31
CA GLN A 242 -17.27 -14.91 -6.87
C GLN A 242 -17.59 -16.39 -6.68
N TYR A 243 -16.61 -17.28 -6.87
CA TYR A 243 -16.76 -18.70 -6.59
C TYR A 243 -17.11 -18.95 -5.12
N GLY A 244 -16.34 -18.40 -4.19
CA GLY A 244 -16.57 -18.51 -2.75
C GLY A 244 -17.95 -18.01 -2.33
N ASN A 245 -18.40 -16.88 -2.88
CA ASN A 245 -19.73 -16.32 -2.63
C ASN A 245 -20.86 -17.31 -2.96
N LYS A 246 -20.71 -18.09 -4.03
CA LYS A 246 -21.73 -19.06 -4.47
C LYS A 246 -21.54 -20.43 -3.83
N LYS A 247 -20.35 -21.00 -3.91
CA LYS A 247 -20.04 -22.36 -3.47
C LYS A 247 -20.16 -22.52 -1.96
N PHE A 248 -19.66 -21.55 -1.19
CA PHE A 248 -19.75 -21.58 0.27
C PHE A 248 -21.10 -21.11 0.82
N GLY A 249 -22.05 -20.83 -0.08
CA GLY A 249 -23.41 -20.45 0.28
C GLY A 249 -23.53 -19.09 0.94
N LEU A 250 -22.55 -18.18 0.77
CA LEU A 250 -22.59 -16.84 1.36
C LEU A 250 -23.85 -16.09 0.91
N LEU A 251 -24.09 -16.03 -0.41
CA LEU A 251 -25.26 -15.33 -0.96
C LEU A 251 -26.58 -15.91 -0.46
N LYS A 252 -26.64 -17.25 -0.32
CA LYS A 252 -27.83 -17.95 0.20
C LYS A 252 -28.10 -17.64 1.68
N ASN A 253 -27.08 -17.25 2.43
CA ASN A 253 -27.17 -16.90 3.85
C ASN A 253 -27.15 -15.38 4.06
N GLY A 254 -27.41 -14.57 3.03
CA GLY A 254 -27.51 -13.11 3.15
C GLY A 254 -26.17 -12.38 3.30
N GLN A 255 -25.06 -13.00 2.92
CA GLN A 255 -23.71 -12.40 2.92
C GLN A 255 -23.16 -12.33 1.48
N SER A 256 -22.56 -11.22 1.11
CA SER A 256 -21.80 -11.09 -0.14
C SER A 256 -20.42 -10.51 0.16
N ALA A 257 -19.38 -11.32 0.02
CA ALA A 257 -18.01 -10.86 0.22
C ALA A 257 -17.56 -10.05 -1.00
N GLN A 258 -16.83 -8.96 -0.76
CA GLN A 258 -16.34 -8.03 -1.77
C GLN A 258 -14.85 -7.73 -1.51
N ILE A 259 -14.09 -7.58 -2.60
CA ILE A 259 -12.67 -7.17 -2.58
C ILE A 259 -12.42 -6.14 -3.68
N TYR A 260 -11.67 -5.09 -3.39
CA TYR A 260 -11.40 -3.98 -4.30
C TYR A 260 -10.17 -3.18 -3.84
N PHE A 261 -9.56 -2.40 -4.73
CA PHE A 261 -8.52 -1.46 -4.34
C PHE A 261 -9.15 -0.23 -3.66
N SER A 262 -8.64 0.15 -2.49
CA SER A 262 -8.99 1.41 -1.82
C SER A 262 -7.80 1.89 -0.99
N PRO A 263 -7.37 3.16 -1.14
CA PRO A 263 -6.12 3.63 -0.55
C PRO A 263 -6.25 4.08 0.91
N LEU A 264 -7.48 4.17 1.44
CA LEU A 264 -7.78 4.75 2.75
C LEU A 264 -8.69 3.82 3.55
N ALA A 265 -8.54 3.88 4.87
CA ALA A 265 -9.51 3.30 5.79
C ALA A 265 -10.92 3.88 5.57
N SER A 266 -11.94 3.02 5.58
CA SER A 266 -13.33 3.43 5.32
C SER A 266 -13.88 4.39 6.37
N GLN A 267 -14.88 5.21 6.01
CA GLN A 267 -15.57 6.14 6.90
C GLN A 267 -16.18 5.39 8.08
N GLN A 268 -16.76 4.21 7.85
CA GLN A 268 -17.32 3.38 8.91
C GLN A 268 -16.24 2.90 9.89
N GLN A 269 -15.09 2.48 9.37
CA GLN A 269 -13.97 2.05 10.21
C GLN A 269 -13.37 3.22 11.01
N LYS A 270 -13.29 4.42 10.42
CA LYS A 270 -12.90 5.65 11.12
C LYS A 270 -13.92 6.01 12.20
N LEU A 271 -15.22 5.94 11.90
CA LEU A 271 -16.29 6.23 12.83
C LEU A 271 -16.28 5.29 14.04
N ILE A 272 -16.23 3.96 13.83
CA ILE A 272 -16.18 3.03 14.96
C ILE A 272 -14.89 3.18 15.79
N ASN A 273 -13.76 3.52 15.17
CA ASN A 273 -12.50 3.82 15.85
C ASN A 273 -12.62 5.02 16.82
N GLU A 274 -13.50 5.99 16.54
CA GLU A 274 -13.83 7.09 17.47
C GLU A 274 -14.76 6.65 18.62
N LEU A 275 -15.53 5.57 18.44
CA LEU A 275 -16.55 5.11 19.39
C LEU A 275 -16.08 4.02 20.34
N VAL A 276 -14.93 3.38 20.07
CA VAL A 276 -14.46 2.23 20.85
C VAL A 276 -13.00 2.36 21.28
N PRO A 277 -12.61 1.75 22.42
CA PRO A 277 -11.21 1.65 22.81
C PRO A 277 -10.37 0.89 21.78
N ASP A 278 -9.11 1.30 21.71
CA ASP A 278 -8.05 0.73 20.87
C ASP A 278 -7.93 -0.81 20.95
N SER A 279 -8.06 -1.38 22.15
CA SER A 279 -8.04 -2.84 22.33
C SER A 279 -9.21 -3.55 21.66
N PHE A 280 -10.40 -2.96 21.70
CA PHE A 280 -11.59 -3.52 21.08
C PHE A 280 -11.57 -3.34 19.56
N TYR A 281 -11.13 -2.17 19.08
CA TYR A 281 -10.90 -1.93 17.65
C TYR A 281 -9.96 -3.00 17.03
N ARG A 282 -8.82 -3.26 17.66
CA ARG A 282 -7.91 -4.35 17.22
C ARG A 282 -8.57 -5.73 17.24
N GLN A 283 -9.38 -6.03 18.26
CA GLN A 283 -10.07 -7.32 18.33
C GLN A 283 -11.02 -7.54 17.15
N LEU A 284 -11.68 -6.46 16.68
CA LEU A 284 -12.60 -6.49 15.56
C LEU A 284 -11.87 -6.64 14.21
N PHE A 285 -10.82 -5.87 13.98
CA PHE A 285 -10.26 -5.68 12.64
C PHE A 285 -8.91 -6.34 12.38
N MET A 286 -8.10 -6.60 13.42
CA MET A 286 -6.78 -7.21 13.22
C MET A 286 -6.91 -8.68 12.82
N SER A 287 -6.37 -9.05 11.65
CA SER A 287 -6.36 -10.44 11.20
C SER A 287 -5.62 -11.33 12.20
N PRO A 288 -6.09 -12.56 12.44
CA PRO A 288 -5.39 -13.55 13.23
C PRO A 288 -4.24 -14.22 12.46
N CYS A 289 -3.85 -13.75 11.26
CA CYS A 289 -2.72 -14.29 10.51
C CYS A 289 -2.83 -15.79 10.23
N LEU A 290 -3.99 -16.22 9.71
CA LEU A 290 -4.26 -17.64 9.41
C LEU A 290 -3.60 -18.09 8.11
N SER A 291 -3.41 -17.21 7.11
CA SER A 291 -2.75 -17.50 5.84
C SER A 291 -1.39 -16.79 5.71
N GLY A 292 -0.44 -17.43 5.03
CA GLY A 292 0.86 -16.86 4.67
C GLY A 292 1.98 -17.04 5.69
N TRP A 293 1.70 -17.61 6.87
CA TRP A 293 2.66 -17.75 7.97
C TRP A 293 2.57 -19.14 8.60
N ASP A 294 3.73 -19.74 8.88
CA ASP A 294 3.79 -21.02 9.60
C ASP A 294 3.42 -20.85 11.07
N LYS A 295 3.86 -19.74 11.68
CA LYS A 295 3.56 -19.36 13.06
C LYS A 295 2.70 -18.10 13.12
N GLY A 296 1.43 -18.26 12.78
CA GLY A 296 0.51 -17.13 12.68
C GLY A 296 0.25 -16.37 13.99
N GLU A 297 0.36 -17.01 15.15
CA GLU A 297 0.19 -16.35 16.45
C GLU A 297 1.32 -15.33 16.72
N GLU A 298 2.58 -15.68 16.39
CA GLU A 298 3.73 -14.78 16.52
C GLU A 298 3.59 -13.56 15.58
N LYS A 299 3.13 -13.78 14.34
CA LYS A 299 2.84 -12.67 13.40
C LYS A 299 1.70 -11.78 13.90
N HIS A 300 0.65 -12.37 14.48
CA HIS A 300 -0.46 -11.60 15.06
C HIS A 300 0.01 -10.71 16.21
N GLU A 301 0.90 -11.22 17.08
CA GLU A 301 1.51 -10.43 18.17
C GLU A 301 2.38 -9.30 17.64
N TYR A 302 3.15 -9.55 16.57
CA TYR A 302 3.91 -8.51 15.86
C TYR A 302 2.99 -7.41 15.32
N MET A 303 1.88 -7.76 14.67
CA MET A 303 0.93 -6.75 14.19
C MET A 303 0.28 -5.97 15.32
N ALA A 304 -0.03 -6.63 16.44
CA ALA A 304 -0.53 -5.94 17.62
C ALA A 304 0.48 -4.90 18.16
N LEU A 305 1.77 -5.19 18.06
CA LEU A 305 2.84 -4.24 18.39
C LEU A 305 2.87 -3.06 17.40
N CYS A 306 2.76 -3.31 16.09
CA CYS A 306 2.71 -2.25 15.08
C CYS A 306 1.56 -1.28 15.34
N HIS A 307 0.34 -1.80 15.56
CA HIS A 307 -0.84 -0.99 15.87
C HIS A 307 -0.62 -0.11 17.12
N ARG A 308 -0.14 -0.70 18.23
CA ARG A 308 0.13 0.05 19.47
C ARG A 308 1.20 1.14 19.27
N THR A 309 2.25 0.83 18.51
CA THR A 309 3.35 1.75 18.27
C THR A 309 2.88 2.96 17.48
N LEU A 310 2.12 2.75 16.39
CA LEU A 310 1.63 3.85 15.55
C LEU A 310 0.58 4.70 16.26
N SER A 311 -0.30 4.11 17.07
CA SER A 311 -1.22 4.89 17.92
C SER A 311 -0.49 5.74 18.95
N ARG A 312 0.57 5.22 19.60
CA ARG A 312 1.42 6.01 20.51
C ARG A 312 2.19 7.10 19.78
N SER A 313 2.72 6.81 18.60
CA SER A 313 3.46 7.75 17.76
C SER A 313 2.59 8.96 17.42
N GLN A 314 1.34 8.73 16.97
CA GLN A 314 0.41 9.81 16.67
C GLN A 314 0.09 10.68 17.91
N LEU A 315 -0.04 10.09 19.10
CA LEU A 315 -0.21 10.86 20.34
C LEU A 315 1.02 11.74 20.65
N ASN A 316 2.22 11.19 20.46
CA ASN A 316 3.47 11.91 20.69
C ASN A 316 3.73 13.03 19.65
N SER A 317 3.07 12.99 18.49
CA SER A 317 3.15 14.03 17.47
C SER A 317 2.70 15.40 17.99
N VAL A 318 1.76 15.45 18.95
CA VAL A 318 1.23 16.68 19.55
C VAL A 318 2.35 17.49 20.24
N ILE A 319 3.28 16.82 20.90
CA ILE A 319 4.43 17.45 21.57
C ILE A 319 5.29 18.16 20.53
N LYS A 320 5.64 17.46 19.46
CA LYS A 320 6.42 18.03 18.35
C LYS A 320 5.70 19.19 17.66
N LEU A 321 4.38 19.14 17.51
CA LEU A 321 3.60 20.25 16.96
C LEU A 321 3.66 21.51 17.84
N LYS A 322 3.72 21.33 19.17
CA LYS A 322 3.90 22.43 20.12
C LYS A 322 5.32 23.01 20.04
N GLU A 323 6.34 22.16 20.01
CA GLU A 323 7.75 22.58 19.84
C GLU A 323 7.98 23.27 18.47
N ALA A 324 7.31 22.80 17.42
CA ALA A 324 7.31 23.44 16.12
C ALA A 324 6.60 24.81 16.12
N GLY A 325 5.91 25.20 17.20
CA GLY A 325 5.11 26.42 17.26
C GLY A 325 3.93 26.41 16.28
N ILE A 326 3.42 25.22 15.95
CA ILE A 326 2.20 25.03 15.15
C ILE A 326 0.98 25.08 16.07
N ILE A 327 1.05 24.36 17.19
CA ILE A 327 0.09 24.46 18.28
C ILE A 327 0.60 25.52 19.26
N LEU A 328 -0.11 26.65 19.34
CA LEU A 328 0.28 27.78 20.19
C LEU A 328 -0.34 27.72 21.59
N ASN A 329 -1.48 27.05 21.73
CA ASN A 329 -2.30 27.03 22.94
C ASN A 329 -2.54 25.60 23.40
N ASN A 330 -2.88 25.41 24.68
CA ASN A 330 -3.20 24.08 25.22
C ASN A 330 -4.63 23.59 24.88
N LEU A 331 -5.40 24.37 24.09
CA LEU A 331 -6.68 23.92 23.55
C LEU A 331 -6.41 23.09 22.30
N ILE A 332 -6.47 21.77 22.45
CA ILE A 332 -6.23 20.79 21.39
C ILE A 332 -7.36 19.76 21.37
N VAL A 333 -7.66 19.22 20.19
CA VAL A 333 -8.47 18.03 20.05
C VAL A 333 -7.55 16.82 20.21
N LEU A 334 -7.55 16.20 21.38
CA LEU A 334 -6.72 15.03 21.62
C LEU A 334 -6.96 13.96 20.54
N PRO A 335 -5.91 13.47 19.86
CA PRO A 335 -6.04 12.34 18.97
C PRO A 335 -6.58 11.13 19.72
N ASN A 336 -7.28 10.25 19.01
CA ASN A 336 -7.71 8.99 19.61
C ASN A 336 -6.50 8.16 20.02
N THR A 337 -6.68 7.34 21.04
CA THR A 337 -5.68 6.35 21.46
C THR A 337 -5.57 5.16 20.50
N SER A 338 -6.37 5.16 19.43
CA SER A 338 -6.48 4.12 18.40
C SER A 338 -6.38 4.78 17.04
N ASN A 339 -5.63 4.19 16.12
CA ASN A 339 -5.42 4.74 14.77
C ASN A 339 -5.83 3.70 13.71
N THR A 340 -6.46 4.17 12.63
CA THR A 340 -6.84 3.37 11.46
C THR A 340 -5.75 3.26 10.39
N CYS A 341 -4.57 3.85 10.59
CA CYS A 341 -3.53 4.00 9.57
C CYS A 341 -3.04 2.66 8.99
N LEU A 342 -3.06 1.56 9.76
CA LEU A 342 -2.71 0.22 9.27
C LEU A 342 -3.82 -0.42 8.42
N ALA A 343 -4.93 0.27 8.19
CA ALA A 343 -5.93 -0.04 7.17
C ALA A 343 -5.83 0.88 5.94
N ASN A 344 -4.78 1.71 5.85
CA ASN A 344 -4.49 2.51 4.66
C ASN A 344 -3.72 1.66 3.65
N ASN A 345 -4.46 1.07 2.73
CA ASN A 345 -3.91 0.12 1.78
C ASN A 345 -3.15 0.82 0.64
N GLY A 346 -2.12 0.18 0.09
CA GLY A 346 -1.47 0.63 -1.14
C GLY A 346 -0.93 -0.52 -1.97
N THR A 347 -0.15 -0.17 -2.98
CA THR A 347 0.57 -1.15 -3.80
C THR A 347 2.07 -0.93 -3.61
N HIS A 348 2.81 -2.01 -3.33
CA HIS A 348 4.26 -1.98 -3.37
C HIS A 348 4.74 -2.54 -4.71
N ILE A 349 5.71 -1.85 -5.33
CA ILE A 349 6.35 -2.30 -6.56
C ILE A 349 7.81 -2.57 -6.25
N SER A 350 8.17 -3.85 -6.24
CA SER A 350 9.54 -4.33 -6.06
C SER A 350 10.20 -4.56 -7.42
N LEU A 351 11.39 -4.01 -7.62
CA LEU A 351 12.27 -4.25 -8.75
C LEU A 351 13.45 -5.10 -8.30
N GLY A 352 13.80 -6.13 -9.08
CA GLY A 352 15.00 -6.96 -8.86
C GLY A 352 15.97 -6.83 -10.03
N SER A 353 17.27 -6.80 -9.75
CA SER A 353 18.32 -6.84 -10.76
C SER A 353 18.94 -8.23 -10.82
N ARG A 354 18.92 -8.84 -12.01
CA ARG A 354 19.57 -10.15 -12.24
C ARG A 354 21.08 -10.06 -12.10
N GLN A 355 21.69 -9.01 -12.64
CA GLN A 355 23.13 -8.81 -12.59
C GLN A 355 23.63 -8.61 -11.17
N LEU A 356 22.98 -7.74 -10.38
CA LEU A 356 23.38 -7.53 -8.98
C LEU A 356 23.14 -8.78 -8.14
N SER A 357 22.03 -9.48 -8.36
CA SER A 357 21.75 -10.74 -7.66
C SER A 357 22.79 -11.82 -8.00
N ALA A 358 23.22 -11.91 -9.26
CA ALA A 358 24.28 -12.82 -9.67
C ALA A 358 25.63 -12.43 -9.05
N ALA A 359 25.96 -11.13 -9.03
CA ALA A 359 27.16 -10.64 -8.37
C ALA A 359 27.15 -10.94 -6.86
N ALA A 360 26.00 -10.78 -6.18
CA ALA A 360 25.87 -11.11 -4.76
C ALA A 360 26.06 -12.60 -4.47
N GLN A 361 25.66 -13.47 -5.42
CA GLN A 361 25.79 -14.92 -5.31
C GLN A 361 27.24 -15.39 -5.57
N GLU A 362 27.97 -14.71 -6.46
CA GLU A 362 29.31 -15.13 -6.88
C GLU A 362 30.40 -14.73 -5.86
N SER A 363 31.07 -15.74 -5.29
CA SER A 363 32.20 -15.54 -4.39
C SER A 363 33.41 -15.00 -5.15
N GLY A 364 33.62 -13.68 -5.09
CA GLY A 364 34.75 -13.01 -5.74
C GLY A 364 34.36 -11.78 -6.57
N SER A 365 33.06 -11.54 -6.77
CA SER A 365 32.54 -10.37 -7.51
C SER A 365 32.86 -9.01 -6.87
N GLY A 366 33.23 -9.00 -5.58
CA GLY A 366 33.37 -7.79 -4.76
C GLY A 366 32.05 -7.22 -4.24
N PHE A 367 30.90 -7.72 -4.70
CA PHE A 367 29.57 -7.26 -4.27
C PHE A 367 29.13 -7.90 -2.95
N THR A 368 29.82 -7.52 -1.87
CA THR A 368 29.51 -8.00 -0.52
C THR A 368 28.26 -7.31 0.06
N PRO A 369 27.61 -7.86 1.10
CA PRO A 369 26.48 -7.20 1.77
C PRO A 369 26.78 -5.76 2.24
N MET A 370 28.03 -5.51 2.62
CA MET A 370 28.50 -4.17 2.99
C MET A 370 28.51 -3.20 1.79
N VAL A 371 28.94 -3.67 0.62
CA VAL A 371 28.93 -2.89 -0.62
C VAL A 371 27.50 -2.68 -1.10
N GLU A 372 26.66 -3.72 -1.06
CA GLU A 372 25.23 -3.62 -1.39
C GLU A 372 24.52 -2.58 -0.52
N LYS A 373 24.73 -2.59 0.81
CA LYS A 373 24.18 -1.60 1.73
C LYS A 373 24.68 -0.19 1.42
N TYR A 374 25.98 -0.03 1.18
CA TYR A 374 26.57 1.28 0.86
C TYR A 374 25.98 1.88 -0.42
N LEU A 375 26.00 1.12 -1.52
CA LEU A 375 25.45 1.60 -2.80
C LEU A 375 23.93 1.75 -2.73
N GLY A 376 23.24 0.81 -2.09
CA GLY A 376 21.78 0.80 -1.98
C GLY A 376 21.23 1.99 -1.21
N ASP A 377 21.85 2.36 -0.07
CA ASP A 377 21.45 3.53 0.70
C ASP A 377 21.62 4.83 -0.12
N LEU A 378 22.71 4.94 -0.89
CA LEU A 378 22.93 6.10 -1.76
C LEU A 378 21.94 6.16 -2.92
N VAL A 379 21.57 5.01 -3.51
CA VAL A 379 20.51 4.93 -4.52
C VAL A 379 19.17 5.39 -3.95
N ILE A 380 18.81 4.95 -2.73
CA ILE A 380 17.57 5.41 -2.07
C ILE A 380 17.57 6.94 -1.92
N LYS A 381 18.68 7.52 -1.44
CA LYS A 381 18.83 8.98 -1.30
C LYS A 381 18.58 9.72 -2.60
N VAL A 382 19.15 9.23 -3.70
CA VAL A 382 18.94 9.83 -5.03
C VAL A 382 17.47 9.69 -5.44
N THR A 383 16.90 8.49 -5.36
CA THR A 383 15.51 8.20 -5.76
C THR A 383 14.49 9.03 -4.99
N GLU A 384 14.70 9.32 -3.70
CA GLU A 384 13.80 10.17 -2.89
C GLU A 384 13.54 11.56 -3.53
N HIS A 385 14.50 12.11 -4.28
CA HIS A 385 14.34 13.40 -4.96
C HIS A 385 13.35 13.36 -6.12
N PHE A 386 13.15 12.18 -6.73
CA PHE A 386 12.31 11.96 -7.90
C PHE A 386 10.90 11.49 -7.58
N LEU A 387 10.63 11.05 -6.34
CA LEU A 387 9.30 10.60 -5.92
C LEU A 387 8.15 11.59 -6.22
N PRO A 388 8.34 12.94 -6.19
CA PRO A 388 7.30 13.88 -6.60
C PRO A 388 6.78 13.70 -8.03
N LEU A 389 7.52 13.02 -8.92
CA LEU A 389 7.04 12.70 -10.27
C LEU A 389 5.89 11.68 -10.24
N LEU A 390 5.91 10.74 -9.29
CA LEU A 390 4.96 9.63 -9.21
C LEU A 390 3.70 9.99 -8.39
N VAL A 391 3.87 10.77 -7.31
CA VAL A 391 2.80 11.11 -6.37
C VAL A 391 1.73 11.99 -7.01
N ALA A 392 0.47 11.60 -6.82
CA ALA A 392 -0.73 12.20 -7.42
C ALA A 392 -0.75 12.22 -8.96
N THR A 393 0.28 11.68 -9.61
CA THR A 393 0.43 11.60 -11.06
C THR A 393 0.09 10.20 -11.57
N SER A 394 0.78 9.16 -11.10
CA SER A 394 0.51 7.77 -11.47
C SER A 394 -0.47 7.09 -10.51
N SER A 395 -0.43 7.45 -9.22
CA SER A 395 -1.38 6.97 -8.22
C SER A 395 -1.80 8.12 -7.31
N ALA A 396 -2.97 8.02 -6.68
CA ALA A 396 -3.48 9.05 -5.78
C ALA A 396 -4.41 8.48 -4.71
N ALA A 397 -4.76 9.29 -3.71
CA ALA A 397 -5.77 8.97 -2.70
C ALA A 397 -6.57 10.25 -2.37
N PRO A 398 -7.46 10.70 -3.27
CA PRO A 398 -8.21 11.92 -3.06
C PRO A 398 -9.05 11.85 -1.79
N TYR A 399 -8.99 12.89 -0.96
CA TYR A 399 -9.74 12.95 0.29
C TYR A 399 -10.21 14.38 0.59
N ARG A 400 -11.49 14.53 0.94
CA ARG A 400 -12.03 15.80 1.43
C ARG A 400 -11.87 15.88 2.94
N ILE A 401 -11.20 16.94 3.39
CA ILE A 401 -11.13 17.33 4.80
C ILE A 401 -12.11 18.49 5.00
N ASP A 402 -13.08 18.31 5.88
CA ASP A 402 -14.01 19.38 6.24
C ASP A 402 -13.30 20.49 7.04
N TYR A 403 -13.84 21.71 7.01
CA TYR A 403 -13.34 22.78 7.87
C TYR A 403 -13.29 22.34 9.33
N ALA A 404 -14.36 21.75 9.88
CA ALA A 404 -14.44 21.40 11.30
C ALA A 404 -13.47 20.27 11.71
N ASP A 405 -12.88 19.58 10.74
CA ASP A 405 -11.90 18.52 10.98
C ASP A 405 -10.46 18.99 10.65
N PHE A 406 -10.27 20.25 10.21
CA PHE A 406 -8.98 20.84 9.79
C PHE A 406 -8.10 21.28 10.98
N HIS A 407 -7.89 20.38 11.94
CA HIS A 407 -7.06 20.58 13.11
C HIS A 407 -5.62 20.12 12.85
N PRO A 408 -4.56 20.90 13.17
CA PRO A 408 -3.18 20.49 12.92
C PRO A 408 -2.83 19.14 13.56
N GLU A 409 -3.31 18.87 14.77
CA GLU A 409 -3.12 17.62 15.51
C GLU A 409 -3.82 16.41 14.88
N LYS A 410 -4.71 16.61 13.91
CA LYS A 410 -5.34 15.55 13.12
C LYS A 410 -4.78 15.50 11.70
N VAL A 411 -4.79 16.63 10.98
CA VAL A 411 -4.51 16.67 9.54
C VAL A 411 -3.04 16.51 9.19
N LEU A 412 -2.11 16.84 10.11
CA LEU A 412 -0.68 16.65 9.87
C LEU A 412 -0.26 15.19 10.06
N GLY A 413 -1.15 14.30 10.54
CA GLY A 413 -0.91 12.86 10.63
C GLY A 413 0.43 12.53 11.27
N PHE A 414 1.29 11.84 10.51
CA PHE A 414 2.62 11.44 10.97
C PHE A 414 3.74 12.43 10.61
N LEU A 415 3.47 13.49 9.84
CA LEU A 415 4.46 14.46 9.38
C LEU A 415 5.38 15.02 10.48
N PRO A 416 4.93 15.24 11.74
CA PRO A 416 5.83 15.66 12.82
C PRO A 416 6.99 14.68 13.10
N HIS A 417 6.85 13.42 12.71
CA HIS A 417 7.88 12.39 12.84
C HIS A 417 8.63 12.10 11.53
N GLU A 418 8.21 12.72 10.42
CA GLU A 418 8.77 12.49 9.07
C GLU A 418 9.49 13.73 8.52
N LEU A 419 9.27 14.90 9.13
CA LEU A 419 9.88 16.17 8.77
C LEU A 419 10.46 16.88 10.01
N ASP A 420 11.55 17.61 9.79
CA ASP A 420 12.12 18.52 10.77
C ASP A 420 11.16 19.70 11.06
N TYR A 421 11.25 20.29 12.25
CA TYR A 421 10.42 21.39 12.72
C TYR A 421 10.37 22.56 11.74
N THR A 422 11.48 22.86 11.06
CA THR A 422 11.58 23.98 10.11
C THR A 422 10.69 23.75 8.90
N HIS A 423 10.88 22.62 8.20
CA HIS A 423 10.12 22.28 7.01
C HIS A 423 8.66 21.96 7.33
N LEU A 424 8.38 21.31 8.46
CA LEU A 424 7.01 21.06 8.94
C LEU A 424 6.22 22.37 9.10
N ARG A 425 6.82 23.38 9.75
CA ARG A 425 6.21 24.70 9.93
C ARG A 425 6.00 25.42 8.60
N MET A 426 6.97 25.34 7.69
CA MET A 426 6.85 25.94 6.36
C MET A 426 5.73 25.30 5.54
N LEU A 427 5.68 23.97 5.52
CA LEU A 427 4.66 23.17 4.84
C LEU A 427 3.27 23.47 5.42
N TRP A 428 3.10 23.42 6.74
CA TRP A 428 1.82 23.71 7.39
C TRP A 428 1.28 25.10 7.02
N ARG A 429 2.13 26.14 7.09
CA ARG A 429 1.73 27.50 6.70
C ARG A 429 1.34 27.62 5.23
N ARG A 430 1.92 26.81 4.35
CA ARG A 430 1.53 26.77 2.93
C ARG A 430 0.23 26.00 2.72
N TRP A 431 0.02 24.92 3.48
CA TRP A 431 -1.23 24.18 3.47
C TRP A 431 -2.40 25.05 3.95
N GLN A 432 -2.24 25.80 5.05
CA GLN A 432 -3.24 26.77 5.52
C GLN A 432 -3.61 27.86 4.50
N LYS A 433 -2.71 28.16 3.55
CA LYS A 433 -2.97 29.10 2.45
C LYS A 433 -3.61 28.44 1.24
N LYS A 434 -3.40 27.13 1.06
CA LYS A 434 -4.00 26.32 -0.01
C LYS A 434 -5.45 25.96 0.35
N ALA A 435 -5.69 25.60 1.61
CA ALA A 435 -7.01 25.23 2.11
C ALA A 435 -7.96 26.43 2.17
N ASP A 436 -9.25 26.16 1.97
CA ASP A 436 -10.34 27.11 2.08
C ASP A 436 -10.77 27.29 3.54
N ILE A 437 -9.91 27.95 4.30
CA ILE A 437 -10.05 28.20 5.75
C ILE A 437 -9.83 29.69 6.12
N GLN A 438 -9.83 30.58 5.13
CA GLN A 438 -9.53 31.99 5.35
C GLN A 438 -10.79 32.77 5.72
N VAL A 439 -10.67 33.58 6.79
CA VAL A 439 -11.70 34.50 7.26
C VAL A 439 -11.09 35.90 7.30
N PHE A 440 -11.67 36.86 6.59
CA PHE A 440 -11.12 38.22 6.43
C PHE A 440 -9.63 38.25 6.01
N GLY A 441 -9.23 37.36 5.11
CA GLY A 441 -7.86 37.27 4.58
C GLY A 441 -6.83 36.64 5.52
N LYS A 442 -7.26 36.09 6.68
CA LYS A 442 -6.40 35.37 7.62
C LYS A 442 -6.85 33.92 7.71
N SER A 443 -5.90 32.97 7.64
CA SER A 443 -6.19 31.56 7.87
C SER A 443 -6.63 31.36 9.33
N LEU A 444 -7.83 30.82 9.53
CA LEU A 444 -8.39 30.54 10.84
C LEU A 444 -8.66 29.03 10.96
N THR A 445 -7.82 28.34 11.73
CA THR A 445 -8.06 26.93 12.07
C THR A 445 -9.24 26.80 13.03
N PRO A 446 -9.92 25.64 13.07
CA PRO A 446 -11.08 25.45 13.93
C PRO A 446 -10.68 25.45 15.41
N PHE A 447 -11.64 25.74 16.28
CA PHE A 447 -11.45 25.90 17.72
C PHE A 447 -11.57 24.60 18.51
N GLY A 448 -12.20 23.56 17.94
CA GLY A 448 -12.29 22.21 18.52
C GLY A 448 -13.72 21.75 18.75
N PRO A 449 -14.59 22.55 19.41
CA PRO A 449 -15.99 22.19 19.55
C PRO A 449 -16.71 22.20 18.19
N ARG A 450 -16.96 20.99 17.65
CA ARG A 450 -17.50 20.78 16.30
C ARG A 450 -18.73 21.61 15.95
N ASN A 451 -19.63 21.86 16.91
CA ASN A 451 -20.83 22.68 16.67
C ASN A 451 -20.47 24.15 16.39
N ILE A 452 -19.49 24.71 17.12
CA ILE A 452 -19.01 26.08 16.92
C ILE A 452 -18.32 26.17 15.56
N ASP A 453 -17.46 25.20 15.26
CA ASP A 453 -16.70 25.17 14.02
C ASP A 453 -17.61 25.02 12.78
N ARG A 454 -18.71 24.26 12.89
CA ARG A 454 -19.74 24.17 11.82
C ARG A 454 -20.47 25.49 11.59
N VAL A 455 -20.83 26.20 12.67
CA VAL A 455 -21.48 27.52 12.54
C VAL A 455 -20.51 28.52 11.91
N LEU A 456 -19.26 28.53 12.36
CA LEU A 456 -18.22 29.38 11.79
C LEU A 456 -17.99 29.06 10.31
N ALA A 457 -17.91 27.77 9.95
CA ALA A 457 -17.77 27.34 8.57
C ALA A 457 -18.91 27.81 7.68
N SER A 458 -20.14 27.75 8.18
CA SER A 458 -21.32 28.23 7.45
C SER A 458 -21.29 29.74 7.24
N VAL A 459 -20.99 30.51 8.29
CA VAL A 459 -20.94 31.99 8.24
C VAL A 459 -19.79 32.49 7.38
N ALA A 460 -18.60 31.91 7.53
CA ALA A 460 -17.40 32.31 6.80
C ALA A 460 -17.28 31.64 5.42
N ARG A 461 -18.17 30.68 5.11
CA ARG A 461 -18.18 29.86 3.88
C ARG A 461 -16.89 29.08 3.65
N THR A 462 -16.18 28.73 4.71
CA THR A 462 -14.94 27.93 4.65
C THR A 462 -15.26 26.44 4.52
N ARG A 463 -14.63 25.76 3.56
CA ARG A 463 -14.94 24.37 3.19
C ARG A 463 -13.88 23.34 3.58
N GLY A 464 -12.72 23.78 4.08
CA GLY A 464 -11.59 22.91 4.36
C GLY A 464 -10.71 22.69 3.12
N ASP A 465 -10.36 21.44 2.81
CA ASP A 465 -9.45 21.13 1.70
C ASP A 465 -9.82 19.85 0.93
N LEU A 466 -9.30 19.73 -0.29
CA LEU A 466 -9.25 18.50 -1.07
C LEU A 466 -7.78 18.11 -1.26
N VAL A 467 -7.38 17.02 -0.64
CA VAL A 467 -6.01 16.51 -0.67
C VAL A 467 -5.87 15.51 -1.83
N PRO A 468 -4.90 15.69 -2.75
CA PRO A 468 -4.65 14.76 -3.86
C PRO A 468 -4.32 13.34 -3.43
N ASP A 469 -3.44 13.18 -2.43
CA ASP A 469 -3.03 11.88 -1.92
C ASP A 469 -2.91 11.91 -0.39
N PHE A 470 -4.02 11.62 0.28
CA PHE A 470 -4.10 11.68 1.74
C PHE A 470 -3.49 10.47 2.44
N ARG A 471 -3.36 9.33 1.73
CA ARG A 471 -2.75 8.12 2.28
C ARG A 471 -1.33 8.41 2.77
N LEU A 472 -0.57 9.18 1.98
CA LEU A 472 0.82 9.52 2.29
C LEU A 472 0.98 10.50 3.48
N ILE A 473 -0.11 10.97 4.07
CA ILE A 473 -0.13 11.83 5.26
C ILE A 473 -0.70 11.07 6.47
N ASP A 474 -1.74 10.27 6.23
CA ASP A 474 -2.46 9.49 7.24
C ASP A 474 -1.75 8.17 7.59
N TYR A 475 -0.77 7.75 6.79
CA TYR A 475 0.11 6.61 7.04
C TYR A 475 1.54 7.09 7.29
N LEU A 476 2.26 6.47 8.24
CA LEU A 476 3.69 6.73 8.44
C LEU A 476 4.46 6.17 7.25
N VAL A 477 4.95 7.02 6.36
CA VAL A 477 5.64 6.61 5.12
C VAL A 477 7.14 6.42 5.36
N GLY A 478 7.76 7.31 6.15
CA GLY A 478 9.20 7.31 6.35
C GLY A 478 9.64 7.91 7.66
N VAL A 479 10.40 7.16 8.47
CA VAL A 479 10.97 7.72 9.71
C VAL A 479 12.08 8.73 9.40
N LEU A 480 12.16 9.79 10.20
CA LEU A 480 13.23 10.79 10.13
C LEU A 480 14.46 10.31 10.90
N SER A 481 15.65 10.51 10.33
CA SER A 481 16.94 10.35 11.03
C SER A 481 17.01 11.19 12.32
N THR A 482 17.87 10.80 13.27
CA THR A 482 18.25 11.65 14.42
C THR A 482 19.59 12.33 14.16
N GLU A 483 19.97 13.30 15.00
CA GLU A 483 21.27 13.99 14.88
C GLU A 483 22.48 13.04 14.94
N THR A 484 22.33 11.89 15.63
CA THR A 484 23.40 10.91 15.86
C THR A 484 23.22 9.61 15.07
N SER A 485 21.99 9.30 14.65
CA SER A 485 21.65 8.01 14.02
C SER A 485 20.98 8.24 12.65
N PRO A 486 21.75 8.28 11.57
CA PRO A 486 21.22 8.40 10.21
C PRO A 486 20.63 7.09 9.68
N ALA A 487 19.60 7.19 8.84
CA ALA A 487 18.94 6.03 8.22
C ALA A 487 19.72 5.43 7.02
N LEU A 488 20.39 6.28 6.23
CA LEU A 488 20.87 5.93 4.87
C LEU A 488 22.37 6.28 4.64
N ASN A 489 23.20 6.12 5.66
CA ASN A 489 24.63 6.48 5.58
C ASN A 489 25.54 5.35 5.04
N GLY A 490 24.98 4.22 4.57
CA GLY A 490 25.75 3.11 4.01
C GLY A 490 26.49 2.27 5.06
N VAL A 491 26.26 2.51 6.36
CA VAL A 491 26.85 1.71 7.44
C VAL A 491 25.94 0.52 7.78
N MET A 492 26.54 -0.67 7.86
CA MET A 492 25.82 -1.87 8.28
C MET A 492 25.20 -1.68 9.66
N GLY A 493 23.90 -1.94 9.78
CA GLY A 493 23.16 -1.86 11.04
C GLY A 493 22.89 -0.43 11.55
N ASN A 494 23.11 0.61 10.75
CA ASN A 494 22.74 2.00 11.10
C ASN A 494 21.28 2.13 11.54
N GLU A 495 20.39 1.41 10.87
CA GLU A 495 18.96 1.34 11.17
C GLU A 495 18.66 0.85 12.60
N TYR A 496 19.49 0.02 13.22
CA TYR A 496 19.27 -0.43 14.60
C TYR A 496 19.48 0.71 15.61
N SER A 497 20.47 1.56 15.37
CA SER A 497 20.75 2.72 16.21
C SER A 497 19.61 3.74 16.10
N LEU A 498 19.18 4.03 14.87
CA LEU A 498 18.04 4.91 14.63
C LEU A 498 16.76 4.37 15.28
N LYS A 499 16.47 3.08 15.09
CA LYS A 499 15.31 2.42 15.69
C LYS A 499 15.29 2.50 17.22
N ARG A 500 16.44 2.38 17.87
CA ARG A 500 16.56 2.53 19.34
C ARG A 500 16.29 3.97 19.77
N ASP A 501 16.91 4.95 19.12
CA ASP A 501 16.70 6.36 19.43
C ASP A 501 15.22 6.75 19.26
N LEU A 502 14.56 6.29 18.19
CA LEU A 502 13.14 6.53 17.95
C LEU A 502 12.22 5.83 18.96
N GLU A 503 12.63 4.69 19.51
CA GLU A 503 11.90 4.01 20.58
C GLU A 503 11.99 4.76 21.91
N GLU A 504 13.17 5.31 22.24
CA GLU A 504 13.36 6.18 23.41
C GLU A 504 12.54 7.48 23.29
N MET A 505 12.39 8.01 22.08
CA MET A 505 11.50 9.15 21.78
C MET A 505 10.01 8.77 21.74
N GLY A 506 9.67 7.48 21.85
CA GLY A 506 8.29 6.98 21.76
C GLY A 506 7.65 7.12 20.38
N VAL A 507 8.45 7.26 19.32
CA VAL A 507 8.00 7.46 17.93
C VAL A 507 7.85 6.13 17.19
N PHE A 508 8.74 5.18 17.43
CA PHE A 508 8.82 3.92 16.71
C PHE A 508 9.24 2.77 17.65
N SER A 509 9.13 1.51 17.23
CA SER A 509 9.57 0.36 18.04
C SER A 509 10.76 -0.31 17.37
N SER A 510 11.80 -0.65 18.13
CA SER A 510 13.00 -1.28 17.55
C SER A 510 12.77 -2.65 16.91
N LYS A 511 11.68 -3.31 17.29
CA LYS A 511 11.23 -4.58 16.73
C LYS A 511 10.51 -4.47 15.38
N MET A 512 10.13 -3.27 14.95
CA MET A 512 9.46 -3.06 13.66
C MET A 512 10.51 -2.88 12.56
N SER A 513 10.21 -3.37 11.36
CA SER A 513 11.01 -3.05 10.18
C SER A 513 10.95 -1.55 9.89
N ILE A 514 12.07 -0.93 9.49
CA ILE A 514 12.13 0.51 9.23
C ILE A 514 11.20 0.92 8.06
N TYR A 515 10.54 2.06 8.22
CA TYR A 515 9.64 2.61 7.22
C TYR A 515 10.39 3.64 6.37
N LEU A 516 10.34 3.45 5.05
CA LEU A 516 10.91 4.33 4.03
C LEU A 516 9.98 4.31 2.79
N PRO A 517 9.87 5.42 2.04
CA PRO A 517 9.09 5.44 0.80
C PRO A 517 9.69 4.54 -0.29
N TYR A 518 11.02 4.33 -0.24
CA TYR A 518 11.78 3.48 -1.14
C TYR A 518 12.76 2.64 -0.31
N ARG A 519 12.71 1.31 -0.41
CA ARG A 519 13.45 0.39 0.49
C ARG A 519 14.36 -0.55 -0.30
N LEU A 520 15.59 -0.73 0.18
CA LEU A 520 16.51 -1.76 -0.33
C LEU A 520 15.96 -3.15 -0.02
N ARG A 521 15.97 -4.03 -1.03
CA ARG A 521 15.78 -5.47 -0.90
C ARG A 521 17.16 -6.09 -1.10
N ASP A 522 17.87 -6.34 0.01
CA ASP A 522 19.22 -6.89 -0.02
C ASP A 522 19.20 -8.41 -0.28
N TYR A 523 20.22 -8.90 -0.96
CA TYR A 523 20.30 -10.31 -1.35
C TYR A 523 20.32 -11.23 -0.14
N ALA A 524 21.06 -10.87 0.92
CA ALA A 524 21.23 -11.72 2.10
C ALA A 524 19.90 -12.05 2.80
N THR A 525 18.98 -11.08 2.83
CA THR A 525 17.68 -11.22 3.49
C THR A 525 16.57 -11.67 2.54
N LYS A 526 16.63 -11.28 1.25
CA LYS A 526 15.52 -11.48 0.30
C LYS A 526 15.78 -12.52 -0.78
N GLY A 527 17.03 -12.95 -0.96
CA GLY A 527 17.45 -13.83 -2.05
C GLY A 527 17.54 -13.16 -3.42
N PHE A 528 17.39 -11.83 -3.48
CA PHE A 528 17.65 -11.01 -4.67
C PHE A 528 18.09 -9.60 -4.26
N SER A 529 18.86 -8.93 -5.12
CA SER A 529 19.24 -7.53 -4.97
C SER A 529 18.27 -6.63 -5.72
N GLY A 530 17.66 -5.68 -5.03
CA GLY A 530 16.58 -4.89 -5.59
C GLY A 530 16.09 -3.76 -4.71
N PHE A 531 14.98 -3.15 -5.12
CA PHE A 531 14.36 -2.04 -4.40
C PHE A 531 12.85 -2.12 -4.45
N GLU A 532 12.20 -1.58 -3.44
CA GLU A 532 10.75 -1.54 -3.32
C GLU A 532 10.25 -0.12 -3.14
N GLY A 533 9.38 0.32 -4.05
CA GLY A 533 8.59 1.54 -3.90
C GLY A 533 7.31 1.28 -3.12
N ARG A 534 7.09 2.03 -2.04
CA ARG A 534 5.96 1.90 -1.11
C ARG A 534 4.99 3.09 -1.15
N ASN A 535 5.25 4.04 -2.04
CA ASN A 535 4.55 5.31 -2.14
C ASN A 535 3.30 5.27 -3.03
N TYR A 536 2.92 4.13 -3.60
CA TYR A 536 1.75 4.05 -4.48
C TYR A 536 0.46 3.83 -3.71
N SER A 537 -0.51 4.70 -3.97
CA SER A 537 -1.84 4.67 -3.39
C SER A 537 -2.79 3.89 -4.32
N LEU A 538 -3.79 4.54 -4.92
CA LEU A 538 -4.73 3.90 -5.85
C LEU A 538 -4.40 4.26 -7.31
N PHE A 539 -4.41 3.24 -8.17
CA PHE A 539 -4.28 3.38 -9.62
C PHE A 539 -5.66 3.47 -10.29
N PRO A 540 -5.95 4.53 -11.08
CA PRO A 540 -7.20 4.59 -11.84
C PRO A 540 -7.30 3.51 -12.93
N SER A 541 -6.19 3.18 -13.62
CA SER A 541 -6.09 2.08 -14.58
C SER A 541 -4.94 1.16 -14.20
N LEU A 542 -5.18 -0.15 -14.13
CA LEU A 542 -4.12 -1.13 -13.89
C LEU A 542 -3.19 -1.21 -15.10
N LEU A 543 -3.72 -1.11 -16.32
CA LEU A 543 -2.89 -1.24 -17.52
C LEU A 543 -2.06 0.01 -17.82
N GLN A 544 -2.63 1.20 -17.68
CA GLN A 544 -1.95 2.44 -18.00
C GLN A 544 -1.06 2.92 -16.84
N ASP A 545 -1.62 2.98 -15.63
CA ASP A 545 -0.99 3.72 -14.54
C ASP A 545 0.07 2.90 -13.80
N VAL A 546 -0.14 1.58 -13.64
CA VAL A 546 0.90 0.67 -13.11
C VAL A 546 2.06 0.56 -14.10
N GLN A 547 1.78 0.53 -15.40
CA GLN A 547 2.82 0.54 -16.43
C GLN A 547 3.70 1.79 -16.29
N ASN A 548 3.08 2.98 -16.31
CA ASN A 548 3.78 4.25 -16.17
C ASN A 548 4.57 4.30 -14.86
N ALA A 549 3.96 3.94 -13.74
CA ALA A 549 4.61 3.94 -12.43
C ALA A 549 5.85 3.04 -12.40
N THR A 550 5.74 1.82 -12.93
CA THR A 550 6.83 0.84 -12.93
C THR A 550 7.96 1.26 -13.87
N GLU A 551 7.63 1.77 -15.06
CA GLU A 551 8.63 2.25 -16.03
C GLU A 551 9.43 3.43 -15.49
N ILE A 552 8.75 4.42 -14.92
CA ILE A 552 9.40 5.61 -14.35
C ILE A 552 10.21 5.24 -13.12
N GLN A 553 9.69 4.37 -12.24
CA GLN A 553 10.48 3.86 -11.11
C GLN A 553 11.74 3.12 -11.59
N ASN A 554 11.62 2.26 -12.60
CA ASN A 554 12.77 1.53 -13.12
C ASN A 554 13.82 2.46 -13.74
N LEU A 555 13.39 3.45 -14.54
CA LEU A 555 14.27 4.46 -15.12
C LEU A 555 15.02 5.24 -14.04
N ILE A 556 14.31 5.73 -13.01
CA ILE A 556 14.91 6.46 -11.89
C ILE A 556 15.92 5.58 -11.15
N THR A 557 15.60 4.31 -10.94
CA THR A 557 16.49 3.35 -10.26
C THR A 557 17.77 3.11 -11.05
N ALA A 558 17.63 2.88 -12.37
CA ALA A 558 18.77 2.70 -13.27
C ALA A 558 19.65 3.98 -13.33
N LEU A 559 19.04 5.16 -13.40
CA LEU A 559 19.74 6.44 -13.39
C LEU A 559 20.45 6.70 -12.06
N ALA A 560 19.81 6.41 -10.93
CA ALA A 560 20.42 6.53 -9.61
C ALA A 560 21.64 5.60 -9.50
N TYR A 561 21.54 4.35 -9.94
CA TYR A 561 22.68 3.44 -10.01
C TYR A 561 23.79 3.96 -10.92
N ARG A 562 23.46 4.56 -12.06
CA ARG A 562 24.45 5.15 -12.96
C ARG A 562 25.28 6.21 -12.24
N TYR A 563 24.64 7.18 -11.57
CA TYR A 563 25.36 8.22 -10.84
C TYR A 563 26.27 7.63 -9.76
N VAL A 564 25.76 6.64 -9.03
CA VAL A 564 26.50 5.96 -7.98
C VAL A 564 27.68 5.18 -8.54
N LEU A 565 27.48 4.38 -9.59
CA LEU A 565 28.53 3.57 -10.20
C LEU A 565 29.61 4.43 -10.88
N ARG A 566 29.26 5.61 -11.41
CA ARG A 566 30.19 6.55 -12.08
C ARG A 566 30.95 7.49 -11.14
N ALA A 567 30.77 7.39 -9.82
CA ALA A 567 31.37 8.31 -8.83
C ALA A 567 30.89 9.75 -8.97
N GLU A 568 29.76 9.98 -9.65
CA GLU A 568 29.21 11.33 -9.77
C GLU A 568 28.59 11.82 -8.46
N LEU A 569 28.24 10.88 -7.57
CA LEU A 569 27.68 11.16 -6.25
C LEU A 569 28.28 10.25 -5.17
N SER A 570 28.38 10.81 -3.96
CA SER A 570 28.76 10.12 -2.72
C SER A 570 27.73 10.40 -1.60
N HIS A 571 27.80 9.69 -0.47
CA HIS A 571 26.95 10.02 0.69
C HIS A 571 27.20 11.44 1.21
N GLY A 572 28.38 12.02 0.98
CA GLY A 572 28.70 13.39 1.37
C GLY A 572 27.95 14.46 0.56
N ASP A 573 27.52 14.14 -0.66
CA ASP A 573 26.77 15.06 -1.53
C ASP A 573 25.27 15.10 -1.17
N ILE A 574 24.79 14.09 -0.45
CA ILE A 574 23.41 14.01 0.09
C ILE A 574 23.47 13.59 1.58
N PRO A 575 23.74 14.53 2.51
CA PRO A 575 23.85 14.21 3.93
C PRO A 575 22.54 13.68 4.55
N ASP A 576 22.67 12.87 5.61
CA ASP A 576 21.55 12.27 6.38
C ASP A 576 21.20 13.02 7.67
N THR A 577 21.60 14.29 7.79
CA THR A 577 21.12 15.11 8.90
C THR A 577 19.60 15.25 8.81
N PRO A 578 18.86 15.32 9.93
CA PRO A 578 17.41 15.45 9.93
C PRO A 578 16.92 16.61 9.04
N GLU A 579 17.65 17.73 9.05
CA GLU A 579 17.36 18.89 8.20
C GLU A 579 17.45 18.57 6.69
N CYS A 580 18.58 18.04 6.20
CA CYS A 580 18.75 17.67 4.79
C CYS A 580 17.76 16.58 4.33
N GLU A 581 17.46 15.60 5.19
CA GLU A 581 16.45 14.59 4.92
C GLU A 581 15.05 15.18 4.82
N SER A 582 14.72 16.06 5.75
CA SER A 582 13.47 16.79 5.71
C SER A 582 13.38 17.72 4.50
N GLU A 583 14.48 18.34 4.07
CA GLU A 583 14.51 19.25 2.93
C GLU A 583 14.18 18.53 1.63
N ARG A 584 14.76 17.35 1.39
CA ARG A 584 14.45 16.53 0.20
C ARG A 584 13.04 15.93 0.28
N ARG A 585 12.58 15.47 1.46
CA ARG A 585 11.27 14.83 1.62
C ARG A 585 10.10 15.80 1.68
N GLN A 586 10.29 17.07 2.04
CA GLN A 586 9.21 18.05 2.04
C GLN A 586 8.53 18.14 0.66
N ILE A 587 9.27 17.89 -0.42
CA ILE A 587 8.79 18.02 -1.79
C ILE A 587 7.78 16.92 -2.11
N PHE A 588 8.10 15.70 -1.67
CA PHE A 588 7.22 14.54 -1.74
C PHE A 588 5.88 14.79 -1.01
N PHE A 589 5.94 15.22 0.25
CA PHE A 589 4.73 15.52 1.02
C PHE A 589 3.97 16.75 0.51
N SER A 590 4.68 17.78 0.03
CA SER A 590 4.04 18.94 -0.59
C SER A 590 3.25 18.54 -1.84
N ARG A 591 3.77 17.60 -2.64
CA ARG A 591 3.06 17.07 -3.80
C ARG A 591 1.84 16.24 -3.38
N ALA A 592 1.96 15.38 -2.37
CA ALA A 592 0.85 14.59 -1.82
C ALA A 592 -0.30 15.47 -1.32
N ILE A 593 0.03 16.56 -0.59
CA ILE A 593 -0.95 17.53 -0.08
C ILE A 593 -1.50 18.43 -1.19
N GLY A 594 -0.77 18.63 -2.28
CA GLY A 594 -1.09 19.63 -3.30
C GLY A 594 -0.70 21.06 -2.90
N VAL A 595 0.32 21.21 -2.05
CA VAL A 595 0.92 22.51 -1.75
C VAL A 595 1.72 22.98 -2.97
N PRO A 596 1.51 24.21 -3.48
CA PRO A 596 2.07 24.60 -4.77
C PRO A 596 3.55 25.00 -4.72
N THR A 597 4.11 25.29 -3.54
CA THR A 597 5.49 25.78 -3.43
C THR A 597 6.21 25.23 -2.21
N ILE A 598 7.48 24.89 -2.38
CA ILE A 598 8.44 24.41 -1.37
C ILE A 598 9.49 25.48 -1.06
N TYR A 599 10.32 25.23 -0.03
CA TYR A 599 11.43 26.09 0.34
C TYR A 599 12.72 25.29 0.47
N VAL A 600 13.78 25.73 -0.19
CA VAL A 600 15.11 25.10 -0.14
C VAL A 600 16.10 26.13 0.37
N ASP A 601 16.96 25.75 1.31
CA ASP A 601 18.03 26.60 1.83
C ASP A 601 19.02 26.92 0.71
N THR A 602 19.35 28.20 0.57
CA THR A 602 20.39 28.68 -0.34
C THR A 602 21.77 28.15 0.00
N LEU A 603 22.00 27.73 1.25
CA LEU A 603 23.23 27.11 1.75
C LEU A 603 23.05 25.60 2.01
N SER A 604 22.04 24.97 1.39
CA SER A 604 21.80 23.54 1.55
C SER A 604 23.07 22.73 1.30
N LYS A 605 23.34 21.78 2.20
CA LYS A 605 24.44 20.82 2.07
C LYS A 605 24.13 19.70 1.07
N ASN A 606 22.88 19.60 0.61
CA ASN A 606 22.47 18.65 -0.41
C ASN A 606 22.86 19.17 -1.80
N ARG A 607 24.04 18.79 -2.26
CA ARG A 607 24.62 19.22 -3.54
C ARG A 607 23.84 18.65 -4.72
N PHE A 608 23.25 17.46 -4.58
CA PHE A 608 22.41 16.89 -5.62
C PHE A 608 21.12 17.69 -5.81
N LEU A 609 20.47 18.11 -4.72
CA LEU A 609 19.35 19.03 -4.78
C LEU A 609 19.75 20.35 -5.43
N ALA A 610 20.91 20.91 -5.08
CA ALA A 610 21.43 22.12 -5.73
C ALA A 610 21.63 21.93 -7.25
N LYS A 611 22.15 20.77 -7.69
CA LYS A 611 22.24 20.39 -9.12
C LYS A 611 20.85 20.35 -9.76
N ILE A 612 19.85 19.74 -9.13
CA ILE A 612 18.47 19.71 -9.67
C ILE A 612 17.94 21.15 -9.87
N LEU A 613 18.21 22.05 -8.92
CA LEU A 613 17.72 23.42 -8.99
C LEU A 613 18.39 24.29 -10.07
N THR A 614 19.48 23.85 -10.71
CA THR A 614 20.02 24.56 -11.88
C THR A 614 19.09 24.44 -13.09
N TYR A 615 18.31 23.35 -13.18
CA TYR A 615 17.34 23.10 -14.23
C TYR A 615 15.99 23.84 -14.04
N ALA A 616 15.72 24.31 -12.82
CA ALA A 616 14.54 25.11 -12.53
C ALA A 616 14.69 26.55 -13.03
N GLU A 617 13.81 26.97 -13.93
CA GLU A 617 13.75 28.31 -14.51
C GLU A 617 13.16 29.31 -13.50
N ASN A 618 12.05 28.94 -12.85
CA ASN A 618 11.29 29.83 -11.99
C ASN A 618 11.59 29.64 -10.50
N LYS A 619 12.73 30.18 -10.06
CA LYS A 619 13.12 30.26 -8.64
C LYS A 619 13.23 31.71 -8.16
N ARG A 620 12.81 31.98 -6.93
CA ARG A 620 12.94 33.30 -6.29
C ARG A 620 13.31 33.19 -4.83
N TYR A 621 14.01 34.20 -4.31
CA TYR A 621 14.23 34.31 -2.88
C TYR A 621 12.91 34.51 -2.13
N SER A 622 12.80 33.86 -0.97
CA SER A 622 11.68 34.02 -0.07
C SER A 622 11.81 35.34 0.69
N THR A 623 10.79 36.20 0.60
CA THR A 623 10.73 37.45 1.39
C THR A 623 10.41 37.20 2.86
N ARG A 624 9.91 36.01 3.21
CA ARG A 624 9.49 35.65 4.57
C ARG A 624 10.51 34.80 5.31
N TYR A 625 11.19 33.93 4.58
CA TYR A 625 12.19 33.01 5.14
C TYR A 625 13.53 33.41 4.54
N THR A 626 14.23 34.33 5.22
CA THR A 626 15.56 34.79 4.82
C THR A 626 16.50 33.59 4.66
N GLY A 627 17.25 33.54 3.58
CA GLY A 627 18.13 32.41 3.26
C GLY A 627 17.47 31.26 2.49
N TYR A 628 16.18 31.32 2.17
CA TYR A 628 15.49 30.27 1.41
C TYR A 628 15.10 30.69 -0.01
N LEU A 629 15.26 29.78 -0.96
CA LEU A 629 14.61 29.81 -2.27
C LEU A 629 13.20 29.26 -2.16
N ARG A 630 12.23 29.97 -2.74
CA ARG A 630 10.87 29.49 -2.94
C ARG A 630 10.71 29.00 -4.36
N ILE A 631 10.35 27.72 -4.50
CA ILE A 631 10.24 27.02 -5.79
C ILE A 631 8.83 26.46 -5.92
N GLN A 632 8.26 26.49 -7.13
CA GLN A 632 6.98 25.83 -7.39
C GLN A 632 7.19 24.33 -7.53
N VAL A 633 6.30 23.51 -6.97
CA VAL A 633 6.41 22.04 -7.07
C VAL A 633 6.41 21.59 -8.54
N LYS A 634 5.56 22.21 -9.37
CA LYS A 634 5.53 21.96 -10.82
C LYS A 634 6.87 22.28 -11.48
N GLU A 635 7.51 23.40 -11.14
CA GLU A 635 8.82 23.79 -11.67
C GLU A 635 9.89 22.77 -11.28
N TYR A 636 9.87 22.29 -10.03
CA TYR A 636 10.77 21.24 -9.57
C TYR A 636 10.56 19.93 -10.35
N GLN A 637 9.31 19.52 -10.59
CA GLN A 637 9.02 18.33 -11.40
C GLN A 637 9.53 18.47 -12.85
N LEU A 638 9.35 19.63 -13.48
CA LEU A 638 9.89 19.90 -14.82
C LEU A 638 11.43 19.90 -14.83
N ALA A 639 12.06 20.43 -13.79
CA ALA A 639 13.51 20.37 -13.63
C ALA A 639 14.04 18.92 -13.55
N LEU A 640 13.34 18.03 -12.83
CA LEU A 640 13.67 16.61 -12.80
C LEU A 640 13.53 15.94 -14.17
N LEU A 641 12.47 16.26 -14.93
CA LEU A 641 12.28 15.72 -16.28
C LEU A 641 13.40 16.15 -17.22
N LYS A 642 13.80 17.42 -17.19
CA LYS A 642 14.93 17.93 -17.98
C LYS A 642 16.23 17.20 -17.62
N MET A 643 16.50 17.04 -16.32
CA MET A 643 17.68 16.28 -15.86
C MET A 643 17.65 14.83 -16.37
N ILE A 644 16.51 14.14 -16.31
CA ILE A 644 16.37 12.77 -16.84
C ILE A 644 16.65 12.73 -18.34
N GLN A 645 16.10 13.68 -19.11
CA GLN A 645 16.28 13.76 -20.55
C GLN A 645 17.75 14.01 -20.95
N GLU A 646 18.49 14.80 -20.17
CA GLU A 646 19.90 15.08 -20.42
C GLU A 646 20.84 13.96 -19.95
N ASP A 647 20.63 13.43 -18.74
CA ASP A 647 21.58 12.49 -18.11
C ASP A 647 21.33 11.02 -18.50
N ALA A 648 20.17 10.71 -19.11
CA ALA A 648 19.73 9.35 -19.41
C ALA A 648 19.16 9.07 -20.82
N PRO A 649 19.55 9.76 -21.91
CA PRO A 649 18.93 9.56 -23.23
C PRO A 649 19.02 8.10 -23.72
N ASP A 650 20.15 7.45 -23.46
CA ASP A 650 20.40 6.05 -23.80
C ASP A 650 19.57 5.06 -22.95
N LEU A 651 19.32 5.36 -21.67
CA LEU A 651 18.41 4.55 -20.84
C LEU A 651 16.96 4.71 -21.29
N ILE A 652 16.56 5.93 -21.68
CA ILE A 652 15.20 6.21 -22.17
C ILE A 652 14.92 5.37 -23.42
N GLU A 653 15.87 5.35 -24.35
CA GLU A 653 15.79 4.53 -25.56
C GLU A 653 15.82 3.04 -25.24
N ALA A 654 16.81 2.57 -24.47
CA ALA A 654 16.99 1.14 -24.17
C ALA A 654 15.81 0.54 -23.40
N LEU A 655 15.21 1.29 -22.47
CA LEU A 655 14.05 0.85 -21.70
C LEU A 655 12.72 1.07 -22.46
N GLY A 656 12.71 1.85 -23.54
CA GLY A 656 11.52 2.17 -24.32
C GLY A 656 10.51 3.03 -23.57
N VAL A 657 10.96 3.87 -22.63
CA VAL A 657 10.12 4.64 -21.70
C VAL A 657 9.77 6.05 -22.19
N GLY A 658 10.19 6.41 -23.41
CA GLY A 658 9.87 7.70 -24.03
C GLY A 658 8.39 8.07 -24.00
N PRO A 659 7.45 7.17 -24.39
CA PRO A 659 6.02 7.46 -24.32
C PRO A 659 5.52 7.76 -22.89
N SER A 660 6.02 7.03 -21.89
CA SER A 660 5.63 7.23 -20.49
C SER A 660 6.19 8.52 -19.90
N LEU A 661 7.38 8.95 -20.34
CA LEU A 661 7.92 10.27 -19.99
C LEU A 661 7.10 11.40 -20.63
N ALA A 662 6.71 11.27 -21.90
CA ALA A 662 5.86 12.25 -22.56
C ALA A 662 4.48 12.35 -21.88
N GLN A 663 3.91 11.21 -21.47
CA GLN A 663 2.68 11.19 -20.70
C GLN A 663 2.85 11.86 -19.32
N LEU A 664 3.94 11.55 -18.61
CA LEU A 664 4.26 12.16 -17.32
C LEU A 664 4.42 13.69 -17.44
N GLU A 665 5.09 14.17 -18.50
CA GLU A 665 5.22 15.60 -18.79
C GLU A 665 3.85 16.25 -19.03
N ASN A 666 2.97 15.62 -19.82
CA ASN A 666 1.60 16.08 -20.01
C ASN A 666 0.81 16.12 -18.70
N ASP A 667 0.96 15.11 -17.85
CA ASP A 667 0.30 15.04 -16.55
C ASP A 667 0.81 16.10 -15.56
N ILE A 668 2.07 16.54 -15.68
CA ILE A 668 2.62 17.64 -14.87
C ILE A 668 2.20 19.01 -15.43
N THR A 669 2.14 19.15 -16.76
CA THR A 669 1.87 20.43 -17.41
C THR A 669 0.38 20.78 -17.43
N ASP A 670 -0.48 19.87 -17.90
CA ASP A 670 -1.93 20.05 -17.99
C ASP A 670 -2.67 19.55 -16.74
N GLY A 671 -2.17 18.51 -16.08
CA GLY A 671 -2.74 18.01 -14.82
C GLY A 671 -4.05 17.24 -14.94
N ARG A 672 -4.84 17.43 -16.01
CA ARG A 672 -6.18 16.87 -16.17
C ARG A 672 -6.23 15.35 -16.33
N GLN A 673 -5.13 14.75 -16.81
CA GLN A 673 -5.01 13.29 -16.98
C GLN A 673 -4.26 12.59 -15.84
N SER A 674 -3.74 13.36 -14.87
CA SER A 674 -3.12 12.80 -13.67
C SER A 674 -4.09 11.90 -12.90
N ALA A 675 -3.55 10.90 -12.20
CA ALA A 675 -4.35 9.96 -11.41
C ALA A 675 -5.28 10.66 -10.42
N SER A 676 -4.79 11.70 -9.74
CA SER A 676 -5.61 12.48 -8.82
C SER A 676 -6.76 13.19 -9.54
N ALA A 677 -6.51 13.82 -10.69
CA ALA A 677 -7.55 14.53 -11.44
C ALA A 677 -8.62 13.58 -12.00
N ARG A 678 -8.23 12.42 -12.54
CA ARG A 678 -9.17 11.40 -13.03
C ARG A 678 -10.05 10.86 -11.90
N LEU A 679 -9.45 10.46 -10.77
CA LEU A 679 -10.22 9.96 -9.63
C LEU A 679 -11.16 11.02 -9.07
N VAL A 680 -10.70 12.26 -8.87
CA VAL A 680 -11.57 13.35 -8.38
C VAL A 680 -12.72 13.59 -9.34
N LYS A 681 -12.47 13.62 -10.65
CA LYS A 681 -13.50 13.81 -11.67
C LYS A 681 -14.56 12.72 -11.60
N ASP A 682 -14.15 11.45 -11.61
CA ASP A 682 -15.08 10.32 -11.65
C ASP A 682 -15.89 10.18 -10.34
N ILE A 683 -15.26 10.45 -9.19
CA ILE A 683 -15.94 10.50 -7.89
C ILE A 683 -16.94 11.66 -7.84
N SER A 684 -16.57 12.84 -8.35
CA SER A 684 -17.49 13.99 -8.33
C SER A 684 -18.67 13.77 -9.29
N GLN A 685 -18.43 13.08 -10.42
CA GLN A 685 -19.47 12.63 -11.35
C GLN A 685 -20.49 11.69 -10.69
N SER A 686 -20.07 10.77 -9.83
CA SER A 686 -21.00 9.85 -9.15
C SER A 686 -21.92 10.56 -8.15
N VAL A 687 -21.54 11.74 -7.65
CA VAL A 687 -22.36 12.61 -6.79
C VAL A 687 -23.23 13.59 -7.60
N GLY A 688 -23.00 13.71 -8.91
CA GLY A 688 -23.77 14.60 -9.80
C GLY A 688 -23.26 16.03 -9.91
N ASP A 689 -22.10 16.37 -9.35
CA ASP A 689 -21.47 17.70 -9.48
C ASP A 689 -20.03 17.55 -9.99
N THR A 690 -19.75 18.06 -11.18
CA THR A 690 -18.44 17.92 -11.82
C THR A 690 -17.59 19.18 -11.80
N ARG A 691 -18.16 20.33 -11.40
CA ARG A 691 -17.52 21.63 -11.64
C ARG A 691 -16.73 22.12 -10.44
N ALA A 692 -17.09 21.71 -9.22
CA ALA A 692 -16.44 22.15 -8.01
C ALA A 692 -16.36 21.03 -6.95
N PRO A 693 -15.37 20.13 -7.02
CA PRO A 693 -15.21 19.06 -6.02
C PRO A 693 -15.13 19.57 -4.58
N LEU A 694 -14.61 20.78 -4.36
CA LEU A 694 -14.52 21.39 -3.04
C LEU A 694 -15.90 21.86 -2.50
N SER A 695 -16.90 22.12 -3.33
CA SER A 695 -18.27 22.45 -2.86
C SER A 695 -19.04 21.22 -2.38
N ILE A 696 -18.63 20.02 -2.75
CA ILE A 696 -19.23 18.79 -2.24
C ILE A 696 -18.90 18.68 -0.74
N PRO A 697 -19.88 18.43 0.13
CA PRO A 697 -19.63 18.15 1.54
C PRO A 697 -18.63 17.01 1.72
N ALA A 698 -17.72 17.15 2.68
CA ALA A 698 -16.61 16.21 2.82
C ALA A 698 -17.08 14.76 3.04
N ASN A 699 -18.09 14.58 3.88
CA ASN A 699 -18.69 13.26 4.12
C ASN A 699 -19.24 12.64 2.83
N ASP A 700 -19.97 13.41 2.03
CA ASP A 700 -20.61 12.92 0.81
C ASP A 700 -19.57 12.55 -0.25
N PHE A 701 -18.54 13.38 -0.43
CA PHE A 701 -17.42 13.07 -1.32
C PHE A 701 -16.67 11.80 -0.89
N ASN A 702 -16.37 11.67 0.40
CA ASN A 702 -15.60 10.52 0.92
C ASN A 702 -16.44 9.23 0.86
N GLN A 703 -17.74 9.28 1.14
CA GLN A 703 -18.65 8.14 0.97
C GLN A 703 -18.80 7.74 -0.50
N ALA A 704 -18.92 8.73 -1.40
CA ALA A 704 -18.97 8.49 -2.84
C ALA A 704 -17.66 7.91 -3.38
N SER A 705 -16.52 8.30 -2.83
CA SER A 705 -15.21 7.73 -3.15
C SER A 705 -15.18 6.23 -2.84
N GLU A 706 -15.63 5.83 -1.65
CA GLU A 706 -15.69 4.42 -1.25
C GLU A 706 -16.66 3.59 -2.10
N ALA A 707 -17.80 4.18 -2.48
CA ALA A 707 -18.75 3.54 -3.38
C ALA A 707 -18.13 3.35 -4.78
N TYR A 708 -17.50 4.41 -5.32
CA TYR A 708 -16.83 4.39 -6.62
C TYR A 708 -15.75 3.32 -6.70
N TYR A 709 -14.90 3.21 -5.68
CA TYR A 709 -13.84 2.20 -5.62
C TYR A 709 -14.40 0.77 -5.60
N ARG A 710 -15.47 0.54 -4.83
CA ARG A 710 -16.07 -0.78 -4.63
C ARG A 710 -16.87 -1.27 -5.84
N ASN A 711 -17.45 -0.35 -6.60
CA ASN A 711 -18.39 -0.67 -7.67
C ASN A 711 -17.78 -0.40 -9.05
N GLU A 712 -17.70 0.86 -9.46
CA GLU A 712 -17.31 1.28 -10.82
C GLU A 712 -15.85 0.95 -11.12
N LEU A 713 -14.93 1.37 -10.25
CA LEU A 713 -13.49 1.17 -10.47
C LEU A 713 -13.12 -0.32 -10.41
N LYS A 714 -13.70 -1.07 -9.46
CA LYS A 714 -13.56 -2.53 -9.38
C LYS A 714 -13.95 -3.19 -10.71
N LEU A 715 -15.10 -2.82 -11.28
CA LEU A 715 -15.58 -3.37 -12.55
C LEU A 715 -14.67 -2.98 -13.73
N PHE A 716 -14.16 -1.75 -13.72
CA PHE A 716 -13.18 -1.30 -14.71
C PHE A 716 -11.90 -2.14 -14.65
N HIS A 717 -11.33 -2.35 -13.46
CA HIS A 717 -10.15 -3.22 -13.26
C HIS A 717 -10.41 -4.68 -13.64
N ILE A 718 -11.61 -5.22 -13.39
CA ILE A 718 -12.01 -6.55 -13.88
C ILE A 718 -12.01 -6.59 -15.41
N SER A 719 -12.52 -5.53 -16.06
CA SER A 719 -12.55 -5.45 -17.53
C SER A 719 -11.14 -5.46 -18.13
N GLU A 720 -10.20 -4.73 -17.52
CA GLU A 720 -8.79 -4.74 -17.92
C GLU A 720 -8.17 -6.14 -17.76
N GLY A 721 -8.45 -6.81 -16.64
CA GLY A 721 -8.02 -8.18 -16.41
C GLY A 721 -8.57 -9.17 -17.44
N LEU A 722 -9.82 -8.98 -17.90
CA LEU A 722 -10.42 -9.80 -18.95
C LEU A 722 -9.73 -9.60 -20.30
N THR A 723 -9.38 -8.35 -20.64
CA THR A 723 -8.57 -8.05 -21.83
C THR A 723 -7.21 -8.76 -21.78
N VAL A 724 -6.55 -8.78 -20.61
CA VAL A 724 -5.29 -9.50 -20.43
C VAL A 724 -5.48 -11.01 -20.55
N LEU A 725 -6.51 -11.56 -19.91
CA LEU A 725 -6.80 -13.00 -19.97
C LEU A 725 -7.04 -13.47 -21.41
N GLU A 726 -7.79 -12.71 -22.20
CA GLU A 726 -8.03 -13.01 -23.62
C GLU A 726 -6.73 -12.96 -24.43
N LYS A 727 -5.91 -11.94 -24.19
CA LYS A 727 -4.58 -11.81 -24.82
C LYS A 727 -3.68 -13.00 -24.47
N ASP A 728 -3.65 -13.41 -23.21
CA ASP A 728 -2.81 -14.51 -22.73
C ASP A 728 -3.30 -15.88 -23.25
N LEU A 729 -4.62 -16.07 -23.36
CA LEU A 729 -5.20 -17.26 -23.99
C LEU A 729 -4.72 -17.43 -25.44
N ARG A 730 -4.56 -16.34 -26.20
CA ARG A 730 -4.05 -16.41 -27.58
C ARG A 730 -2.55 -16.73 -27.64
N LYS A 731 -1.80 -16.41 -26.59
CA LYS A 731 -0.35 -16.65 -26.49
C LYS A 731 -0.02 -18.03 -25.94
N ILE A 732 -0.94 -18.68 -25.24
CA ILE A 732 -0.68 -19.98 -24.64
C ILE A 732 -0.37 -21.00 -25.75
N GLY A 733 0.73 -21.74 -25.61
CA GLY A 733 1.14 -22.74 -26.60
C GLY A 733 0.13 -23.87 -26.75
N GLU A 734 0.29 -24.71 -27.79
CA GLU A 734 -0.65 -25.78 -28.14
C GLU A 734 -0.99 -26.72 -26.98
N ASN A 735 -0.01 -27.04 -26.14
CA ASN A 735 -0.20 -27.88 -24.94
C ASN A 735 -1.16 -27.23 -23.94
N GLY A 736 -1.02 -25.93 -23.69
CA GLY A 736 -1.93 -25.22 -22.78
C GLY A 736 -3.34 -25.11 -23.37
N GLN A 737 -3.45 -24.85 -24.68
CA GLN A 737 -4.76 -24.87 -25.34
C GLN A 737 -5.41 -26.26 -25.30
N LYS A 738 -4.64 -27.33 -25.44
CA LYS A 738 -5.14 -28.70 -25.32
C LYS A 738 -5.67 -28.96 -23.91
N GLN A 739 -4.92 -28.60 -22.87
CA GLN A 739 -5.37 -28.73 -21.48
C GLN A 739 -6.68 -28.00 -21.23
N ILE A 740 -6.82 -26.77 -21.75
CA ILE A 740 -8.06 -26.00 -21.61
C ILE A 740 -9.22 -26.68 -22.37
N ARG A 741 -9.00 -27.18 -23.59
CA ARG A 741 -10.02 -27.94 -24.34
C ARG A 741 -10.46 -29.20 -23.61
N ASP A 742 -9.52 -29.91 -22.98
CA ASP A 742 -9.83 -31.11 -22.20
C ASP A 742 -10.65 -30.75 -20.95
N LEU A 743 -10.31 -29.65 -20.25
CA LEU A 743 -11.11 -29.12 -19.14
C LEU A 743 -12.55 -28.79 -19.58
N LEU A 744 -12.73 -28.10 -20.71
CA LEU A 744 -14.06 -27.77 -21.25
C LEU A 744 -14.87 -29.04 -21.55
N LYS A 745 -14.25 -30.05 -22.17
CA LYS A 745 -14.88 -31.34 -22.48
C LYS A 745 -15.30 -32.10 -21.23
N THR A 746 -14.45 -32.16 -20.20
CA THR A 746 -14.80 -32.77 -18.91
C THR A 746 -15.97 -32.06 -18.24
N HIS A 747 -16.17 -30.77 -18.53
CA HIS A 747 -17.32 -29.99 -18.09
C HIS A 747 -18.50 -30.04 -19.07
N GLY A 748 -18.49 -30.93 -20.08
CA GLY A 748 -19.59 -31.14 -21.02
C GLY A 748 -19.80 -29.99 -22.01
N LEU A 749 -18.80 -29.13 -22.21
CA LEU A 749 -18.86 -28.01 -23.15
C LEU A 749 -18.12 -28.37 -24.44
N SER A 750 -18.76 -28.11 -25.58
CA SER A 750 -18.21 -28.36 -26.93
C SER A 750 -17.73 -27.09 -27.64
N CYS A 751 -17.61 -25.98 -26.93
CA CYS A 751 -17.14 -24.70 -27.47
C CYS A 751 -15.62 -24.56 -27.42
N THR A 752 -15.09 -23.58 -28.16
CA THR A 752 -13.68 -23.22 -28.06
C THR A 752 -13.41 -22.40 -26.78
N PRO A 753 -12.15 -22.38 -26.28
CA PRO A 753 -11.79 -21.55 -25.13
C PRO A 753 -12.15 -20.07 -25.29
N THR A 754 -11.98 -19.52 -26.50
CA THR A 754 -12.29 -18.13 -26.82
C THR A 754 -13.80 -17.86 -26.80
N GLU A 755 -14.60 -18.76 -27.37
CA GLU A 755 -16.07 -18.67 -27.31
C GLU A 755 -16.60 -18.72 -25.88
N PHE A 756 -16.02 -19.61 -25.06
CA PHE A 756 -16.38 -19.72 -23.64
C PHE A 756 -16.09 -18.42 -22.88
N LEU A 757 -14.87 -17.87 -23.00
CA LEU A 757 -14.52 -16.61 -22.34
C LEU A 757 -15.39 -15.43 -22.80
N SER A 758 -15.64 -15.32 -24.11
CA SER A 758 -16.51 -14.27 -24.67
C SER A 758 -17.94 -14.34 -24.11
N THR A 759 -18.49 -15.56 -23.98
CA THR A 759 -19.82 -15.76 -23.40
C THR A 759 -19.83 -15.48 -21.89
N ALA A 760 -18.76 -15.85 -21.18
CA ALA A 760 -18.63 -15.69 -19.74
C ALA A 760 -18.43 -14.23 -19.31
N GLN A 761 -17.81 -13.39 -20.13
CA GLN A 761 -17.44 -12.00 -19.81
C GLN A 761 -18.58 -11.18 -19.20
N LYS A 762 -19.76 -11.19 -19.83
CA LYS A 762 -20.94 -10.47 -19.31
C LYS A 762 -21.36 -11.00 -17.93
N GLY A 763 -21.28 -12.31 -17.74
CA GLY A 763 -21.62 -12.95 -16.47
C GLY A 763 -20.59 -12.67 -15.35
N ILE A 764 -19.30 -12.53 -15.69
CA ILE A 764 -18.25 -12.17 -14.72
C ILE A 764 -18.48 -10.75 -14.21
N LEU A 765 -18.74 -9.80 -15.11
CA LEU A 765 -18.99 -8.40 -14.75
C LEU A 765 -20.31 -8.22 -13.98
N ALA A 766 -21.33 -9.01 -14.31
CA ALA A 766 -22.61 -9.02 -13.59
C ALA A 766 -22.62 -9.91 -12.34
N GLU A 767 -21.51 -10.57 -12.01
CA GLU A 767 -21.38 -11.55 -10.92
C GLU A 767 -22.45 -12.66 -10.94
N SER A 768 -22.98 -13.00 -12.12
CA SER A 768 -24.17 -13.83 -12.30
C SER A 768 -23.88 -15.30 -12.63
N LEU A 769 -22.64 -15.64 -12.98
CA LEU A 769 -22.24 -16.99 -13.38
C LEU A 769 -22.50 -18.07 -12.33
N SER A 770 -22.73 -19.31 -12.75
CA SER A 770 -22.92 -20.42 -11.80
C SER A 770 -21.60 -20.79 -11.08
N ALA A 771 -21.69 -21.46 -9.94
CA ALA A 771 -20.49 -21.94 -9.24
C ALA A 771 -19.66 -22.91 -10.11
N ARG A 772 -20.31 -23.67 -11.00
CA ARG A 772 -19.65 -24.58 -11.94
C ARG A 772 -18.86 -23.81 -12.99
N ASP A 773 -19.44 -22.78 -13.58
CA ASP A 773 -18.76 -21.96 -14.61
C ASP A 773 -17.60 -21.19 -14.01
N LEU A 774 -17.77 -20.67 -12.78
CA LEU A 774 -16.70 -20.00 -12.04
C LEU A 774 -15.55 -20.95 -11.70
N GLN A 775 -15.83 -22.19 -11.28
CA GLN A 775 -14.80 -23.20 -11.07
C GLN A 775 -13.99 -23.41 -12.35
N LEU A 776 -14.67 -23.57 -13.48
CA LEU A 776 -14.03 -23.78 -14.78
C LEU A 776 -13.17 -22.57 -15.17
N LEU A 777 -13.66 -21.35 -14.99
CA LEU A 777 -12.89 -20.13 -15.24
C LEU A 777 -11.64 -20.04 -14.36
N VAL A 778 -11.74 -20.36 -13.07
CA VAL A 778 -10.57 -20.39 -12.17
C VAL A 778 -9.53 -21.40 -12.67
N LEU A 779 -9.95 -22.59 -13.08
CA LEU A 779 -9.05 -23.63 -13.60
C LEU A 779 -8.39 -23.21 -14.93
N ILE A 780 -9.16 -22.60 -15.84
CA ILE A 780 -8.66 -22.07 -17.11
C ILE A 780 -7.66 -20.95 -16.86
N SER A 781 -8.01 -19.96 -16.03
CA SER A 781 -7.12 -18.87 -15.66
C SER A 781 -5.83 -19.43 -15.06
N ALA A 782 -5.91 -20.32 -14.07
CA ALA A 782 -4.73 -20.94 -13.46
C ALA A 782 -3.84 -21.68 -14.48
N THR A 783 -4.44 -22.35 -15.46
CA THR A 783 -3.72 -23.02 -16.57
C THR A 783 -2.97 -21.99 -17.42
N ILE A 784 -3.60 -20.86 -17.73
CA ILE A 784 -2.98 -19.76 -18.48
C ILE A 784 -1.82 -19.15 -17.68
N ILE A 785 -2.02 -18.82 -16.40
CA ILE A 785 -0.97 -18.25 -15.55
C ILE A 785 0.24 -19.19 -15.47
N ALA A 786 -0.01 -20.49 -15.28
CA ALA A 786 1.02 -21.51 -15.24
C ALA A 786 1.77 -21.67 -16.57
N GLY A 787 1.05 -21.57 -17.70
CA GLY A 787 1.63 -21.67 -19.03
C GLY A 787 2.61 -20.53 -19.36
N LEU A 788 2.42 -19.35 -18.75
CA LEU A 788 3.28 -18.17 -18.92
C LEU A 788 4.59 -18.26 -18.13
N GLN A 789 4.68 -19.13 -17.11
CA GLN A 789 5.87 -19.27 -16.26
C GLN A 789 6.97 -20.17 -16.86
N LYS A 790 6.77 -20.78 -18.04
CA LYS A 790 7.84 -21.53 -18.71
C LYS A 790 8.81 -20.55 -19.40
N PRO A 791 10.12 -20.63 -19.11
CA PRO A 791 11.13 -19.77 -19.74
C PRO A 791 11.26 -19.99 -21.25
#